data_AF-A0A7C4TAN2-F1
#
_entry.id   AF-A0A7C4TAN2-F1
#
_cell.length_a   1.000
_cell.length_b   1.000
_cell.length_c   1.000
_cell.angle_alpha   90.00
_cell.angle_beta   90.00
_cell.angle_gamma   90.00
#
_symmetry.space_group_name_H-M   'P 1'
#
loop_
_entity.id
_entity.type
_entity.pdbx_description
1 polymer ?
#
loop_
_entity_poly.entity_id
_entity_poly.type
_entity_poly.pdbx_seq_one_letter_code
_entity_poly.pdbx_strand_id
1 'polypeptide(L)'
;MGPGRDVRPAKSARGPSAGAWMAVRAREAGGPGQAGPLMPSKKEPSPSLAAEFRRILGPQSRILAEGAELELYARDQADIPETLRRMLIRTVPDLVIQPETVEDVANVVSAAYDLGIPVVPRAGASFPLGGSVPTMGGIALDLSSLRRILSIDRIQRLADVEAGVRWSTLSEQLRGDGLALRTYPSSWFSSVGGWVSTGGYGINSLTFGHLSRNVAAIQVVTPTGGIEWIDETHRDFSLYFGTEGQLGIVTRVVVKVRPMPKAEGTSLLHFATAEEAFAFASELLEAGPPMHMLYFDPHRMQTLNRLMPQPFLREAHSLLVRVEDGSGPTLERRASGKGSLAPHHHGAYLWRERFFPLKPKRLGPGVLGSELIVDEGAATAVFEEWRRIADRAGLVPETEAHFLDGRRVLGLCTFLTDPRQSGVYAVHSVLAVHMTMAGVRLGGRPYGTGIWQTPMMAARFGEEEALRLRREKLRRDPKGLLNPGKFFAIRSRYANLLGLAMTPPLANVGLRLLGPLLPSLARMTYRPPSAHGTVLEASAIECSSCGACVPVCPAYMATGSELVTGRGKLQLASKLLSGRPVRPEDAHAMFLCIHCGACERVCQSELPLVKAYEDLEALVAGRFGVPRERIDAFAAAVQESKEYRQLLGAGMVPEAFYTYKEGRSGGV
;
A
#
# COMPACT_ATOMS: atom_id res chain seq x y z
N MET A 1 13.99 -61.07 -2.82
CA MET A 1 13.70 -61.12 -4.27
C MET A 1 12.24 -60.79 -4.48
N GLY A 2 11.94 -59.92 -5.45
CA GLY A 2 10.57 -59.56 -5.86
C GLY A 2 10.32 -58.04 -5.76
N PRO A 3 9.87 -57.36 -6.82
CA PRO A 3 10.40 -56.05 -7.21
C PRO A 3 9.40 -54.89 -7.04
N GLY A 4 9.94 -53.68 -7.16
CA GLY A 4 9.29 -52.40 -6.90
C GLY A 4 8.13 -52.04 -7.82
N ARG A 5 7.28 -51.14 -7.30
CA ARG A 5 6.23 -50.45 -8.05
C ARG A 5 6.66 -49.02 -8.31
N ASP A 6 6.98 -48.75 -9.58
CA ASP A 6 7.03 -47.42 -10.17
C ASP A 6 5.67 -46.72 -10.04
N VAL A 7 5.67 -45.54 -9.44
CA VAL A 7 4.54 -44.61 -9.49
C VAL A 7 4.83 -43.60 -10.60
N ARG A 8 4.19 -43.78 -11.77
CA ARG A 8 4.20 -42.78 -12.85
C ARG A 8 3.25 -41.62 -12.49
N PRO A 9 3.61 -40.35 -12.71
CA PRO A 9 2.67 -39.24 -12.58
C PRO A 9 1.71 -39.20 -13.78
N ALA A 10 0.46 -38.84 -13.51
CA ALA A 10 -0.62 -38.74 -14.48
C ALA A 10 -0.33 -37.64 -15.52
N LYS A 11 -0.41 -38.01 -16.81
CA LYS A 11 -0.35 -37.08 -17.95
C LYS A 11 -1.62 -36.24 -18.02
N SER A 12 -1.55 -34.94 -17.75
CA SER A 12 -2.60 -33.98 -18.13
C SER A 12 -2.42 -33.58 -19.60
N ALA A 13 -3.16 -34.24 -20.50
CA ALA A 13 -3.27 -33.83 -21.90
C ALA A 13 -4.46 -32.89 -22.08
N ARG A 14 -4.19 -31.58 -22.14
CA ARG A 14 -4.98 -30.62 -22.92
C ARG A 14 -3.97 -29.80 -23.72
N GLY A 15 -3.97 -29.97 -25.04
CA GLY A 15 -3.17 -29.17 -25.94
C GLY A 15 -3.54 -27.69 -25.87
N PRO A 16 -2.66 -26.79 -26.30
CA PRO A 16 -2.91 -25.35 -26.24
C PRO A 16 -4.14 -24.98 -27.09
N SER A 17 -5.03 -24.17 -26.53
CA SER A 17 -6.20 -23.64 -27.22
C SER A 17 -5.76 -22.69 -28.35
N ALA A 18 -6.63 -22.50 -29.35
CA ALA A 18 -6.38 -21.67 -30.53
C ALA A 18 -5.93 -20.22 -30.24
N GLY A 19 -6.10 -19.72 -29.01
CA GLY A 19 -5.57 -18.43 -28.57
C GLY A 19 -4.04 -18.36 -28.50
N ALA A 20 -3.36 -19.49 -28.24
CA ALA A 20 -1.90 -19.55 -28.17
C ALA A 20 -1.22 -19.31 -29.53
N TRP A 21 -1.92 -19.55 -30.65
CA TRP A 21 -1.40 -19.35 -32.00
C TRP A 21 -1.40 -17.88 -32.44
N MET A 22 -2.22 -17.01 -31.84
CA MET A 22 -2.21 -15.57 -32.16
C MET A 22 -0.99 -14.84 -31.59
N ALA A 23 -0.37 -15.36 -30.52
CA ALA A 23 0.82 -14.76 -29.89
C ALA A 23 2.10 -14.83 -30.75
N VAL A 24 2.11 -15.64 -31.83
CA VAL A 24 3.29 -15.85 -32.67
C VAL A 24 3.31 -14.94 -33.91
N ARG A 25 2.15 -14.51 -34.42
CA ARG A 25 2.07 -13.77 -35.70
C ARG A 25 2.38 -12.26 -35.61
N ALA A 26 2.38 -11.66 -34.43
CA ALA A 26 2.75 -10.24 -34.29
C ALA A 26 4.27 -9.99 -34.48
N ARG A 27 5.10 -11.04 -34.46
CA ARG A 27 6.55 -10.94 -34.72
C ARG A 27 6.93 -10.66 -36.18
N GLU A 28 6.01 -10.81 -37.13
CA GLU A 28 6.31 -10.75 -38.58
C GLU A 28 6.14 -9.35 -39.20
N ALA A 29 5.59 -8.37 -38.46
CA ALA A 29 5.48 -6.99 -38.93
C ALA A 29 6.57 -6.12 -38.28
N GLY A 30 7.74 -6.06 -38.95
CA GLY A 30 8.90 -5.19 -38.67
C GLY A 30 8.78 -4.25 -37.47
N GLY A 31 9.46 -4.60 -36.38
CA GLY A 31 9.47 -3.79 -35.15
C GLY A 31 9.92 -2.34 -35.42
N PRO A 32 9.27 -1.33 -34.83
CA PRO A 32 9.72 0.04 -34.94
C PRO A 32 11.09 0.19 -34.27
N GLY A 33 12.04 0.76 -35.03
CA GLY A 33 13.40 1.05 -34.59
C GLY A 33 13.44 1.90 -33.32
N GLN A 34 14.59 1.80 -32.63
CA GLN A 34 15.02 2.58 -31.46
C GLN A 34 14.00 3.64 -31.00
N ALA A 35 13.05 3.23 -30.15
CA ALA A 35 12.11 4.16 -29.55
C ALA A 35 12.91 5.17 -28.72
N GLY A 36 12.86 6.44 -29.13
CA GLY A 36 13.35 7.56 -28.31
C GLY A 36 12.65 7.61 -26.95
N PRO A 37 13.12 8.44 -26.00
CA PRO A 37 12.60 8.44 -24.64
C PRO A 37 11.09 8.73 -24.60
N LEU A 38 10.30 7.78 -24.05
CA LEU A 38 8.85 7.94 -23.81
C LEU A 38 8.60 9.22 -23.02
N MET A 39 7.93 10.19 -23.67
CA MET A 39 7.39 11.40 -23.06
C MET A 39 5.91 11.18 -22.70
N PRO A 40 5.36 11.85 -21.68
CA PRO A 40 3.93 11.72 -21.35
C PRO A 40 3.08 12.09 -22.56
N SER A 41 2.15 11.21 -22.97
CA SER A 41 1.27 11.50 -24.11
C SER A 41 0.49 12.80 -23.88
N LYS A 42 0.37 13.61 -24.93
CA LYS A 42 -0.46 14.83 -24.96
C LYS A 42 -1.91 14.54 -25.38
N LYS A 43 -2.23 13.33 -25.86
CA LYS A 43 -3.55 12.97 -26.40
C LYS A 43 -4.41 12.28 -25.34
N GLU A 44 -5.72 12.55 -25.39
CA GLU A 44 -6.75 11.81 -24.66
C GLU A 44 -6.84 10.35 -25.16
N PRO A 45 -7.33 9.41 -24.34
CA PRO A 45 -7.44 8.00 -24.72
C PRO A 45 -8.38 7.86 -25.92
N SER A 46 -7.95 7.11 -26.93
CA SER A 46 -8.84 6.77 -28.04
C SER A 46 -9.80 5.65 -27.60
N PRO A 47 -11.13 5.79 -27.80
CA PRO A 47 -12.10 4.69 -27.62
C PRO A 47 -11.73 3.40 -28.38
N SER A 48 -10.92 3.52 -29.44
CA SER A 48 -10.39 2.37 -30.18
C SER A 48 -9.52 1.44 -29.33
N LEU A 49 -8.82 1.96 -28.32
CA LEU A 49 -7.90 1.17 -27.50
C LEU A 49 -8.65 0.25 -26.53
N ALA A 50 -9.73 0.76 -25.92
CA ALA A 50 -10.58 -0.07 -25.06
C ALA A 50 -11.23 -1.21 -25.86
N ALA A 51 -11.68 -0.93 -27.09
CA ALA A 51 -12.24 -1.94 -27.99
C ALA A 51 -11.21 -3.01 -28.37
N GLU A 52 -9.95 -2.61 -28.59
CA GLU A 52 -8.86 -3.53 -28.89
C GLU A 52 -8.57 -4.50 -27.74
N PHE A 53 -8.42 -4.00 -26.50
CA PHE A 53 -8.21 -4.89 -25.36
C PHE A 53 -9.44 -5.75 -25.04
N ARG A 54 -10.67 -5.27 -25.29
CA ARG A 54 -11.87 -6.13 -25.21
C ARG A 54 -11.85 -7.26 -26.23
N ARG A 55 -11.29 -7.04 -27.43
CA ARG A 55 -11.11 -8.11 -28.43
C ARG A 55 -10.08 -9.15 -27.98
N ILE A 56 -9.04 -8.72 -27.26
CA ILE A 56 -7.98 -9.58 -26.75
C ILE A 56 -8.45 -10.42 -25.57
N LEU A 57 -9.10 -9.79 -24.59
CA LEU A 57 -9.52 -10.43 -23.32
C LEU A 57 -10.93 -11.01 -23.36
N GLY A 58 -11.71 -10.66 -24.38
CA GLY A 58 -13.11 -11.04 -24.50
C GLY A 58 -14.08 -9.98 -23.97
N PRO A 59 -15.36 -10.10 -24.35
CA PRO A 59 -16.37 -9.05 -24.14
C PRO A 59 -16.74 -8.81 -22.68
N GLN A 60 -16.52 -9.80 -21.80
CA GLN A 60 -16.80 -9.71 -20.37
C GLN A 60 -15.65 -9.06 -19.57
N SER A 61 -14.52 -8.78 -20.22
CA SER A 61 -13.37 -8.18 -19.55
C SER A 61 -13.69 -6.79 -19.00
N ARG A 62 -13.27 -6.56 -17.75
CA ARG A 62 -13.50 -5.29 -17.09
C ARG A 62 -12.44 -4.27 -17.49
N ILE A 63 -12.84 -3.38 -18.40
CA ILE A 63 -12.01 -2.31 -18.96
C ILE A 63 -12.68 -0.96 -18.79
N LEU A 64 -12.05 -0.07 -18.02
CA LEU A 64 -12.48 1.31 -17.82
C LEU A 64 -11.65 2.23 -18.73
N ALA A 65 -12.32 3.12 -19.46
CA ALA A 65 -11.70 4.09 -20.36
C ALA A 65 -12.13 5.54 -20.10
N GLU A 66 -13.17 5.73 -19.28
CA GLU A 66 -13.79 7.02 -19.02
C GLU A 66 -14.52 7.00 -17.66
N GLY A 67 -14.99 8.17 -17.23
CA GLY A 67 -15.80 8.33 -16.03
C GLY A 67 -15.02 8.60 -14.76
N ALA A 68 -15.77 8.90 -13.68
CA ALA A 68 -15.19 9.23 -12.39
C ALA A 68 -14.36 8.08 -11.78
N GLU A 69 -14.68 6.82 -12.12
CA GLU A 69 -13.94 5.67 -11.59
C GLU A 69 -12.46 5.68 -12.02
N LEU A 70 -12.17 6.15 -13.24
CA LEU A 70 -10.81 6.26 -13.77
C LEU A 70 -9.91 7.17 -12.90
N GLU A 71 -10.48 8.21 -12.29
CA GLU A 71 -9.75 9.12 -11.39
C GLU A 71 -9.30 8.45 -10.10
N LEU A 72 -9.96 7.38 -9.63
CA LEU A 72 -9.53 6.62 -8.43
C LEU A 72 -8.17 5.96 -8.63
N TYR A 73 -7.82 5.66 -9.88
CA TYR A 73 -6.57 5.01 -10.26
C TYR A 73 -5.40 6.00 -10.43
N ALA A 74 -5.66 7.30 -10.29
CA ALA A 74 -4.68 8.34 -10.52
C ALA A 74 -3.79 8.69 -9.32
N ARG A 75 -3.98 7.98 -8.19
CA ARG A 75 -3.30 8.20 -6.91
C ARG A 75 -3.13 6.89 -6.13
N ASP A 76 -2.26 6.92 -5.14
CA ASP A 76 -2.19 5.94 -4.04
C ASP A 76 -2.51 6.64 -2.70
N GLN A 77 -2.04 6.10 -1.56
CA GLN A 77 -2.26 6.70 -0.24
C GLN A 77 -1.58 8.05 -0.04
N ALA A 78 -0.47 8.32 -0.75
CA ALA A 78 0.17 9.62 -0.72
C ALA A 78 -0.39 10.47 -1.83
N ASP A 79 -1.10 11.52 -1.44
CA ASP A 79 -1.60 12.48 -2.41
C ASP A 79 -0.44 13.28 -2.98
N ILE A 80 -0.32 13.28 -4.31
CA ILE A 80 0.67 14.12 -5.00
C ILE A 80 0.07 15.52 -5.06
N PRO A 81 0.78 16.57 -4.58
CA PRO A 81 0.28 17.93 -4.62
C PRO A 81 -0.29 18.28 -6.01
N GLU A 82 -1.52 18.78 -6.06
CA GLU A 82 -2.23 19.02 -7.32
C GLU A 82 -1.47 19.98 -8.24
N THR A 83 -0.72 20.93 -7.67
CA THR A 83 0.20 21.81 -8.40
C THR A 83 1.29 21.02 -9.14
N LEU A 84 1.95 20.07 -8.46
CA LEU A 84 2.95 19.19 -9.07
C LEU A 84 2.33 18.26 -10.12
N ARG A 85 1.13 17.72 -9.83
CA ARG A 85 0.39 16.88 -10.76
C ARG A 85 0.08 17.64 -12.05
N ARG A 86 -0.56 18.82 -11.98
CA ARG A 86 -0.91 19.62 -13.17
C ARG A 86 0.31 20.04 -13.98
N MET A 87 1.37 20.47 -13.30
CA MET A 87 2.54 21.03 -13.97
C MET A 87 3.46 19.95 -14.53
N LEU A 88 3.68 18.84 -13.85
CA LEU A 88 4.87 18.02 -14.10
C LEU A 88 4.57 16.56 -14.49
N ILE A 89 3.43 15.98 -14.09
CA ILE A 89 3.18 14.53 -14.20
C ILE A 89 1.73 14.24 -14.64
N ARG A 90 1.54 13.40 -15.67
CA ARG A 90 0.19 12.87 -15.99
C ARG A 90 -0.07 11.69 -15.07
N THR A 91 -1.11 11.68 -14.23
CA THR A 91 -1.37 10.53 -13.34
C THR A 91 -2.68 9.79 -13.59
N VAL A 92 -3.64 10.38 -14.30
CA VAL A 92 -4.85 9.65 -14.73
C VAL A 92 -4.46 8.67 -15.84
N PRO A 93 -4.71 7.36 -15.68
CA PRO A 93 -4.42 6.38 -16.72
C PRO A 93 -5.32 6.59 -17.94
N ASP A 94 -4.89 6.07 -19.09
CA ASP A 94 -5.69 6.01 -20.30
C ASP A 94 -6.71 4.86 -20.24
N LEU A 95 -6.34 3.74 -19.62
CA LEU A 95 -7.22 2.61 -19.35
C LEU A 95 -6.94 2.02 -17.97
N VAL A 96 -7.98 1.45 -17.35
CA VAL A 96 -7.83 0.49 -16.26
C VAL A 96 -8.30 -0.86 -16.75
N ILE A 97 -7.50 -1.89 -16.52
CA ILE A 97 -7.87 -3.27 -16.85
C ILE A 97 -7.78 -4.11 -15.57
N GLN A 98 -8.87 -4.83 -15.27
CA GLN A 98 -8.93 -5.80 -14.17
C GLN A 98 -8.94 -7.23 -14.76
N PRO A 99 -7.80 -7.96 -14.74
CA PRO A 99 -7.67 -9.29 -15.33
C PRO A 99 -8.29 -10.36 -14.43
N GLU A 100 -8.89 -11.42 -14.99
CA GLU A 100 -9.49 -12.51 -14.20
C GLU A 100 -8.55 -13.72 -14.06
N THR A 101 -7.58 -13.80 -14.96
CA THR A 101 -6.60 -14.88 -15.05
C THR A 101 -5.18 -14.35 -15.19
N VAL A 102 -4.20 -15.23 -15.01
CA VAL A 102 -2.78 -14.89 -15.21
C VAL A 102 -2.50 -14.69 -16.69
N GLU A 103 -3.21 -15.44 -17.55
CA GLU A 103 -3.18 -15.33 -18.99
C GLU A 103 -3.68 -13.97 -19.46
N ASP A 104 -4.70 -13.39 -18.82
CA ASP A 104 -5.14 -12.02 -19.12
C ASP A 104 -4.04 -10.99 -18.82
N VAL A 105 -3.33 -11.15 -17.70
CA VAL A 105 -2.19 -10.28 -17.35
C VAL A 105 -1.12 -10.37 -18.45
N ALA A 106 -0.76 -11.59 -18.84
CA ALA A 106 0.22 -11.84 -19.90
C ALA A 106 -0.21 -11.23 -21.25
N ASN A 107 -1.47 -11.42 -21.65
CA ASN A 107 -2.03 -10.88 -22.88
C ASN A 107 -2.06 -9.35 -22.89
N VAL A 108 -2.43 -8.72 -21.77
CA VAL A 108 -2.40 -7.25 -21.65
C VAL A 108 -0.98 -6.73 -21.79
N VAL A 109 -0.03 -7.32 -21.06
CA VAL A 109 1.36 -6.86 -21.07
C VAL A 109 1.99 -7.07 -22.46
N SER A 110 1.77 -8.21 -23.09
CA SER A 110 2.26 -8.49 -24.44
C SER A 110 1.70 -7.51 -25.47
N ALA A 111 0.38 -7.31 -25.50
CA ALA A 111 -0.24 -6.38 -26.45
C ALA A 111 0.18 -4.92 -26.19
N ALA A 112 0.24 -4.49 -24.94
CA ALA A 112 0.72 -3.16 -24.58
C ALA A 112 2.20 -2.97 -24.98
N TYR A 113 3.03 -4.00 -24.83
CA TYR A 113 4.42 -3.97 -25.26
C TYR A 113 4.55 -3.79 -26.78
N ASP A 114 3.74 -4.49 -27.57
CA ASP A 114 3.72 -4.37 -29.03
C ASP A 114 3.23 -2.99 -29.48
N LEU A 115 2.18 -2.47 -28.84
CA LEU A 115 1.60 -1.15 -29.10
C LEU A 115 2.42 0.03 -28.55
N GLY A 116 3.46 -0.23 -27.75
CA GLY A 116 4.27 0.83 -27.15
C GLY A 116 3.58 1.57 -26.00
N ILE A 117 2.66 0.92 -25.29
CA ILE A 117 1.82 1.51 -24.25
C ILE A 117 2.39 1.19 -22.86
N PRO A 118 2.61 2.19 -21.99
CA PRO A 118 3.02 1.96 -20.61
C PRO A 118 2.01 1.12 -19.82
N VAL A 119 2.50 0.20 -18.99
CA VAL A 119 1.69 -0.60 -18.05
C VAL A 119 2.17 -0.35 -16.63
N VAL A 120 1.27 0.05 -15.74
CA VAL A 120 1.54 0.23 -14.31
C VAL A 120 0.79 -0.84 -13.53
N PRO A 121 1.49 -1.82 -12.92
CA PRO A 121 0.84 -2.79 -12.06
C PRO A 121 0.30 -2.12 -10.80
N ARG A 122 -0.91 -2.49 -10.43
CA ARG A 122 -1.62 -1.98 -9.27
C ARG A 122 -2.38 -3.12 -8.58
N ALA A 123 -2.60 -2.94 -7.29
CA ALA A 123 -3.54 -3.75 -6.52
C ALA A 123 -4.18 -2.85 -5.46
N GLY A 124 -3.90 -3.07 -4.17
CA GLY A 124 -4.44 -2.24 -3.08
C GLY A 124 -4.04 -0.77 -3.09
N ALA A 125 -2.98 -0.39 -3.82
CA ALA A 125 -2.47 0.99 -3.89
C ALA A 125 -2.22 1.62 -2.50
N SER A 126 -1.79 0.80 -1.54
CA SER A 126 -1.56 1.19 -0.15
C SER A 126 -0.15 1.71 0.13
N PHE A 127 0.74 1.68 -0.84
CA PHE A 127 2.13 2.08 -0.69
C PHE A 127 2.27 3.59 -0.95
N PRO A 128 2.63 4.42 0.04
CA PRO A 128 2.48 5.88 -0.02
C PRO A 128 3.67 6.59 -0.68
N LEU A 129 4.28 6.00 -1.71
CA LEU A 129 5.43 6.62 -2.40
C LEU A 129 5.21 6.86 -3.90
N GLY A 130 4.04 6.61 -4.46
CA GLY A 130 3.77 6.80 -5.89
C GLY A 130 4.05 5.57 -6.76
N GLY A 131 4.42 4.43 -6.17
CA GLY A 131 4.84 3.21 -6.89
C GLY A 131 3.75 2.68 -7.85
N SER A 132 2.48 2.85 -7.49
CA SER A 132 1.32 2.40 -8.30
C SER A 132 0.62 3.52 -9.08
N VAL A 133 1.15 4.74 -9.07
CA VAL A 133 0.56 5.92 -9.73
C VAL A 133 0.93 5.97 -11.23
N PRO A 134 0.00 6.03 -12.19
CA PRO A 134 0.31 6.04 -13.63
C PRO A 134 1.00 7.34 -14.13
N THR A 135 2.26 7.60 -13.75
CA THR A 135 3.03 8.84 -13.99
C THR A 135 3.20 9.23 -15.47
N MET A 136 2.90 8.30 -16.39
CA MET A 136 3.00 8.49 -17.83
C MET A 136 1.65 8.28 -18.55
N GLY A 137 0.55 8.15 -17.83
CA GLY A 137 -0.72 7.63 -18.37
C GLY A 137 -0.63 6.13 -18.64
N GLY A 138 -1.17 5.67 -19.78
CA GLY A 138 -1.15 4.27 -20.18
C GLY A 138 -2.15 3.40 -19.41
N ILE A 139 -1.83 2.13 -19.22
CA ILE A 139 -2.72 1.15 -18.60
C ILE A 139 -2.38 1.02 -17.12
N ALA A 140 -3.35 1.27 -16.24
CA ALA A 140 -3.31 0.79 -14.87
C ALA A 140 -3.85 -0.65 -14.84
N LEU A 141 -2.97 -1.63 -14.64
CA LEU A 141 -3.32 -3.04 -14.60
C LEU A 141 -3.59 -3.45 -13.15
N ASP A 142 -4.86 -3.55 -12.78
CA ASP A 142 -5.31 -3.76 -11.41
C ASP A 142 -5.55 -5.24 -11.10
N LEU A 143 -4.61 -5.84 -10.40
CA LEU A 143 -4.59 -7.27 -10.04
C LEU A 143 -5.54 -7.62 -8.88
N SER A 144 -6.36 -6.68 -8.39
CA SER A 144 -7.25 -6.91 -7.24
C SER A 144 -8.30 -8.00 -7.45
N SER A 145 -8.57 -8.38 -8.70
CA SER A 145 -9.44 -9.49 -9.11
C SER A 145 -8.77 -10.87 -8.97
N LEU A 146 -7.44 -10.96 -9.01
CA LEU A 146 -6.69 -12.21 -8.79
C LEU A 146 -6.58 -12.50 -7.28
N ARG A 147 -7.69 -12.92 -6.67
CA ARG A 147 -7.86 -12.97 -5.20
C ARG A 147 -8.16 -14.37 -4.64
N ARG A 148 -7.86 -15.44 -5.38
CA ARG A 148 -8.08 -16.82 -4.92
C ARG A 148 -6.95 -17.29 -4.01
N ILE A 149 -7.31 -17.93 -2.91
CA ILE A 149 -6.42 -18.82 -2.16
C ILE A 149 -6.51 -20.18 -2.84
N LEU A 150 -5.43 -20.65 -3.44
CA LEU A 150 -5.42 -21.82 -4.33
C LEU A 150 -5.25 -23.11 -3.54
N SER A 151 -4.36 -23.11 -2.53
CA SER A 151 -4.18 -24.24 -1.61
C SER A 151 -3.53 -23.81 -0.29
N ILE A 152 -3.80 -24.57 0.76
CA ILE A 152 -3.11 -24.47 2.06
C ILE A 152 -2.65 -25.88 2.44
N ASP A 153 -1.33 -26.09 2.45
CA ASP A 153 -0.71 -27.34 2.87
C ASP A 153 -0.28 -27.23 4.33
N ARG A 154 -0.99 -27.95 5.21
CA ARG A 154 -0.72 -27.96 6.66
C ARG A 154 0.57 -28.72 7.03
N ILE A 155 0.98 -29.69 6.22
CA ILE A 155 2.16 -30.53 6.45
C ILE A 155 3.41 -29.76 6.04
N GLN A 156 3.42 -29.24 4.82
CA GLN A 156 4.53 -28.44 4.30
C GLN A 156 4.54 -27.02 4.88
N ARG A 157 3.41 -26.56 5.44
CA ARG A 157 3.20 -25.20 5.95
C ARG A 157 3.43 -24.15 4.87
N LEU A 158 2.74 -24.34 3.76
CA LEU A 158 2.74 -23.45 2.61
C LEU A 158 1.30 -23.05 2.27
N ALA A 159 1.11 -21.81 1.81
CA ALA A 159 -0.13 -21.37 1.20
C ALA A 159 0.16 -20.79 -0.18
N ASP A 160 -0.50 -21.32 -1.22
CA ASP A 160 -0.42 -20.81 -2.59
C ASP A 160 -1.60 -19.86 -2.83
N VAL A 161 -1.29 -18.61 -3.16
CA VAL A 161 -2.27 -17.53 -3.27
C VAL A 161 -2.02 -16.68 -4.51
N GLU A 162 -3.09 -16.15 -5.08
CA GLU A 162 -2.98 -15.13 -6.11
C GLU A 162 -2.54 -13.78 -5.55
N ALA A 163 -1.88 -12.98 -6.39
CA ALA A 163 -1.22 -11.73 -5.97
C ALA A 163 -2.16 -10.65 -5.42
N GLY A 164 -3.45 -10.69 -5.79
CA GLY A 164 -4.49 -9.78 -5.32
C GLY A 164 -5.11 -10.17 -3.97
N VAL A 165 -4.82 -11.37 -3.43
CA VAL A 165 -5.27 -11.79 -2.08
C VAL A 165 -4.81 -10.78 -1.04
N ARG A 166 -5.69 -10.41 -0.11
CA ARG A 166 -5.36 -9.51 1.00
C ARG A 166 -4.74 -10.27 2.15
N TRP A 167 -3.76 -9.67 2.83
CA TRP A 167 -3.13 -10.29 4.01
C TRP A 167 -4.15 -10.60 5.11
N SER A 168 -5.12 -9.71 5.32
CA SER A 168 -6.24 -9.94 6.24
C SER A 168 -7.04 -11.20 5.92
N THR A 169 -7.40 -11.39 4.65
CA THR A 169 -8.17 -12.56 4.19
C THR A 169 -7.35 -13.84 4.33
N LEU A 170 -6.08 -13.81 3.95
CA LEU A 170 -5.20 -14.96 4.09
C LEU A 170 -5.02 -15.36 5.55
N SER A 171 -4.80 -14.39 6.44
CA SER A 171 -4.63 -14.67 7.87
C SER A 171 -5.88 -15.28 8.50
N GLU A 172 -7.07 -14.83 8.09
CA GLU A 172 -8.33 -15.38 8.58
C GLU A 172 -8.53 -16.83 8.14
N GLN A 173 -8.25 -17.12 6.88
CA GLN A 173 -8.34 -18.49 6.38
C GLN A 173 -7.33 -19.42 7.08
N LEU A 174 -6.08 -18.97 7.25
CA LEU A 174 -5.06 -19.75 7.95
C LEU A 174 -5.46 -20.04 9.41
N ARG A 175 -6.10 -19.09 10.09
CA ARG A 175 -6.59 -19.25 11.48
C ARG A 175 -7.56 -20.43 11.57
N GLY A 176 -8.50 -20.54 10.63
CA GLY A 176 -9.43 -21.67 10.54
C GLY A 176 -8.73 -23.02 10.32
N ASP A 177 -7.50 -23.00 9.79
CA ASP A 177 -6.67 -24.17 9.59
C ASP A 177 -5.68 -24.45 10.73
N GLY A 178 -5.72 -23.69 11.83
CA GLY A 178 -4.77 -23.80 12.95
C GLY A 178 -3.37 -23.28 12.61
N LEU A 179 -3.27 -22.43 11.59
CA LEU A 179 -2.04 -21.84 11.08
C LEU A 179 -2.05 -20.32 11.24
N ALA A 180 -0.85 -19.73 11.23
CA ALA A 180 -0.64 -18.29 11.27
C ALA A 180 0.39 -17.86 10.22
N LEU A 181 0.34 -16.59 9.85
CA LEU A 181 1.39 -15.96 9.06
C LEU A 181 2.67 -15.86 9.87
N ARG A 182 3.82 -16.00 9.20
CA ARG A 182 5.12 -15.71 9.81
C ARG A 182 5.31 -14.21 9.97
N THR A 183 5.20 -13.45 8.89
CA THR A 183 5.28 -11.99 8.86
C THR A 183 4.17 -11.39 7.99
N TYR A 184 3.79 -10.15 8.27
CA TYR A 184 2.72 -9.44 7.56
C TYR A 184 2.83 -7.91 7.71
N PRO A 185 2.24 -7.12 6.80
CA PRO A 185 2.34 -5.66 6.87
C PRO A 185 1.37 -5.06 7.89
N SER A 186 1.70 -3.87 8.41
CA SER A 186 0.75 -3.00 9.13
C SER A 186 -0.39 -2.51 8.22
N SER A 187 -0.15 -2.40 6.91
CA SER A 187 -1.20 -2.27 5.89
C SER A 187 -1.90 -3.60 5.65
N TRP A 188 -2.60 -4.10 6.68
CA TRP A 188 -3.23 -5.43 6.72
C TRP A 188 -4.20 -5.72 5.55
N PHE A 189 -4.77 -4.67 4.96
CA PHE A 189 -5.65 -4.68 3.80
C PHE A 189 -4.92 -4.63 2.44
N SER A 190 -3.59 -4.52 2.43
CA SER A 190 -2.78 -4.58 1.20
C SER A 190 -2.78 -5.98 0.59
N SER A 191 -2.39 -6.10 -0.67
CA SER A 191 -2.34 -7.38 -1.36
C SER A 191 -0.98 -8.08 -1.15
N VAL A 192 -0.99 -9.41 -1.22
CA VAL A 192 0.20 -10.26 -1.07
C VAL A 192 1.26 -9.90 -2.11
N GLY A 193 0.88 -9.85 -3.40
CA GLY A 193 1.81 -9.49 -4.48
C GLY A 193 2.26 -8.03 -4.45
N GLY A 194 1.43 -7.13 -3.91
CA GLY A 194 1.79 -5.74 -3.68
C GLY A 194 2.94 -5.61 -2.69
N TRP A 195 2.85 -6.30 -1.54
CA TRP A 195 3.88 -6.24 -0.51
C TRP A 195 5.18 -6.97 -0.90
N VAL A 196 5.07 -8.07 -1.67
CA VAL A 196 6.23 -8.67 -2.36
C VAL A 196 6.92 -7.59 -3.21
N SER A 197 6.19 -6.93 -4.09
CA SER A 197 6.73 -5.92 -4.99
C SER A 197 7.39 -4.74 -4.26
N THR A 198 6.86 -4.29 -3.12
CA THR A 198 7.38 -3.12 -2.41
C THR A 198 8.53 -3.41 -1.43
N GLY A 199 8.80 -4.70 -1.11
CA GLY A 199 9.99 -5.14 -0.36
C GLY A 199 9.78 -5.17 1.16
N GLY A 200 8.99 -6.14 1.63
CA GLY A 200 8.36 -6.12 2.95
C GLY A 200 9.23 -6.38 4.19
N TYR A 201 9.27 -5.38 5.07
CA TYR A 201 9.44 -5.52 6.52
C TYR A 201 8.14 -5.06 7.22
N GLY A 202 7.79 -5.69 8.33
CA GLY A 202 6.54 -5.41 9.04
C GLY A 202 6.43 -6.15 10.36
N ILE A 203 5.21 -6.58 10.68
CA ILE A 203 4.93 -7.30 11.93
C ILE A 203 5.63 -8.66 11.90
N ASN A 204 6.22 -9.02 13.04
CA ASN A 204 7.05 -10.21 13.26
C ASN A 204 8.31 -10.32 12.39
N SER A 205 8.70 -9.27 11.65
CA SER A 205 9.97 -9.28 10.91
C SER A 205 11.20 -9.31 11.81
N LEU A 206 11.06 -8.98 13.09
CA LEU A 206 12.10 -9.18 14.10
C LEU A 206 12.54 -10.66 14.16
N THR A 207 11.57 -11.57 14.19
CA THR A 207 11.80 -13.01 14.29
C THR A 207 11.97 -13.68 12.94
N PHE A 208 11.14 -13.32 11.95
CA PHE A 208 11.11 -14.01 10.66
C PHE A 208 11.85 -13.28 9.53
N GLY A 209 12.45 -12.13 9.83
CA GLY A 209 13.19 -11.31 8.89
C GLY A 209 12.32 -10.73 7.77
N HIS A 210 13.00 -10.35 6.69
CA HIS A 210 12.39 -9.81 5.48
C HIS A 210 11.41 -10.81 4.83
N LEU A 211 10.38 -10.29 4.15
CA LEU A 211 9.35 -11.08 3.47
C LEU A 211 9.93 -12.11 2.50
N SER A 212 11.04 -11.83 1.83
CA SER A 212 11.66 -12.78 0.89
C SER A 212 12.05 -14.11 1.54
N ARG A 213 12.34 -14.15 2.85
CA ARG A 213 12.63 -15.41 3.59
C ARG A 213 11.35 -16.21 3.88
N ASN A 214 10.20 -15.57 3.76
CA ASN A 214 8.87 -16.09 4.07
C ASN A 214 8.06 -16.45 2.81
N VAL A 215 8.68 -16.34 1.64
CA VAL A 215 8.11 -16.76 0.35
C VAL A 215 8.94 -17.92 -0.18
N ALA A 216 8.28 -18.99 -0.61
CA ALA A 216 8.94 -20.17 -1.18
C ALA A 216 9.06 -20.05 -2.72
N ALA A 217 8.06 -19.49 -3.38
CA ALA A 217 8.05 -19.28 -4.82
C ALA A 217 7.09 -18.16 -5.23
N ILE A 218 7.29 -17.63 -6.43
CA ILE A 218 6.42 -16.64 -7.08
C ILE A 218 6.18 -17.03 -8.53
N GLN A 219 4.99 -16.68 -9.03
CA GLN A 219 4.71 -16.64 -10.46
C GLN A 219 4.75 -15.18 -10.93
N VAL A 220 5.44 -14.93 -12.04
CA VAL A 220 5.67 -13.58 -12.57
C VAL A 220 5.30 -13.52 -14.04
N VAL A 221 4.64 -12.44 -14.45
CA VAL A 221 4.52 -12.02 -15.85
C VAL A 221 5.67 -11.07 -16.19
N THR A 222 6.49 -11.43 -17.18
CA THR A 222 7.64 -10.63 -17.62
C THR A 222 7.19 -9.37 -18.38
N PRO A 223 8.05 -8.36 -18.57
CA PRO A 223 7.68 -7.14 -19.29
C PRO A 223 7.23 -7.33 -20.74
N THR A 224 7.48 -8.51 -21.34
CA THR A 224 7.04 -8.89 -22.69
C THR A 224 5.86 -9.86 -22.69
N GLY A 225 5.29 -10.18 -21.52
CA GLY A 225 4.10 -11.03 -21.38
C GLY A 225 4.39 -12.53 -21.21
N GLY A 226 5.64 -12.94 -20.99
CA GLY A 226 5.97 -14.33 -20.64
C GLY A 226 5.56 -14.67 -19.20
N ILE A 227 5.22 -15.92 -18.90
CA ILE A 227 4.88 -16.38 -17.55
C ILE A 227 6.01 -17.27 -17.03
N GLU A 228 6.57 -16.92 -15.87
CA GLU A 228 7.70 -17.62 -15.25
C GLU A 228 7.37 -18.02 -13.80
N TRP A 229 7.82 -19.21 -13.39
CA TRP A 229 7.83 -19.63 -12.00
C TRP A 229 9.25 -19.53 -11.44
N ILE A 230 9.39 -18.90 -10.28
CA ILE A 230 10.67 -18.54 -9.68
C ILE A 230 10.60 -18.91 -8.20
N ASP A 231 11.37 -19.93 -7.81
CA ASP A 231 11.53 -20.33 -6.41
C ASP A 231 12.69 -19.59 -5.73
N GLU A 232 12.85 -19.81 -4.43
CA GLU A 232 13.90 -19.18 -3.63
C GLU A 232 15.34 -19.55 -4.03
N THR A 233 15.54 -20.61 -4.82
CA THR A 233 16.86 -21.02 -5.32
C THR A 233 17.24 -20.32 -6.62
N HIS A 234 16.24 -19.77 -7.32
CA HIS A 234 16.46 -19.09 -8.59
C HIS A 234 17.21 -17.77 -8.41
N ARG A 235 18.25 -17.53 -9.23
CA ARG A 235 19.12 -16.34 -9.15
C ARG A 235 18.40 -14.99 -9.21
N ASP A 236 17.23 -14.97 -9.84
CA ASP A 236 16.42 -13.77 -10.04
C ASP A 236 15.35 -13.57 -8.96
N PHE A 237 15.19 -14.49 -8.00
CA PHE A 237 14.14 -14.42 -6.99
C PHE A 237 14.15 -13.09 -6.23
N SER A 238 15.33 -12.61 -5.85
CA SER A 238 15.50 -11.33 -5.15
C SER A 238 15.08 -10.10 -5.97
N LEU A 239 15.05 -10.18 -7.31
CA LEU A 239 14.69 -9.07 -8.19
C LEU A 239 13.22 -8.65 -8.05
N TYR A 240 12.36 -9.49 -7.50
CA TYR A 240 10.92 -9.21 -7.40
C TYR A 240 10.51 -8.65 -6.04
N PHE A 241 11.48 -8.46 -5.14
CA PHE A 241 11.25 -7.86 -3.84
C PHE A 241 11.78 -6.42 -3.82
N GLY A 242 10.93 -5.46 -3.49
CA GLY A 242 11.35 -4.07 -3.36
C GLY A 242 11.53 -3.31 -4.66
N THR A 243 11.25 -3.93 -5.82
CA THR A 243 11.40 -3.33 -7.15
C THR A 243 10.12 -2.77 -7.73
N GLU A 244 9.02 -2.77 -6.98
CA GLU A 244 7.77 -2.07 -7.28
C GLU A 244 7.18 -2.41 -8.66
N GLY A 245 7.31 -3.67 -9.07
CA GLY A 245 6.81 -4.15 -10.35
C GLY A 245 7.59 -3.64 -11.57
N GLN A 246 8.81 -3.13 -11.38
CA GLN A 246 9.65 -2.61 -12.46
C GLN A 246 10.23 -3.70 -13.38
N LEU A 247 10.43 -4.90 -12.85
CA LEU A 247 11.13 -6.00 -13.53
C LEU A 247 10.20 -7.16 -13.93
N GLY A 248 8.94 -7.11 -13.51
CA GLY A 248 7.91 -8.09 -13.77
C GLY A 248 6.71 -7.89 -12.85
N ILE A 249 5.60 -8.54 -13.16
CA ILE A 249 4.34 -8.45 -12.42
C ILE A 249 4.12 -9.77 -11.67
N VAL A 250 4.17 -9.74 -10.34
CA VAL A 250 3.87 -10.91 -9.50
C VAL A 250 2.37 -11.23 -9.61
N THR A 251 2.02 -12.45 -10.00
CA THR A 251 0.63 -12.92 -10.19
C THR A 251 0.21 -14.01 -9.20
N ARG A 252 1.16 -14.81 -8.69
CA ARG A 252 0.95 -15.79 -7.61
C ARG A 252 2.13 -15.82 -6.66
N VAL A 253 1.89 -16.21 -5.41
CA VAL A 253 2.89 -16.28 -4.35
C VAL A 253 2.63 -17.51 -3.49
N VAL A 254 3.66 -18.32 -3.28
CA VAL A 254 3.65 -19.42 -2.31
C VAL A 254 4.32 -18.92 -1.03
N VAL A 255 3.53 -18.68 0.01
CA VAL A 255 3.98 -18.12 1.29
C VAL A 255 4.17 -19.22 2.35
N LYS A 256 5.25 -19.09 3.12
CA LYS A 256 5.57 -19.96 4.26
C LYS A 256 4.75 -19.53 5.46
N VAL A 257 4.02 -20.47 6.04
CA VAL A 257 3.18 -20.26 7.23
C VAL A 257 3.75 -21.02 8.43
N ARG A 258 3.11 -20.87 9.59
CA ARG A 258 3.51 -21.51 10.85
C ARG A 258 2.28 -22.04 11.59
N PRO A 259 2.43 -22.96 12.55
CA PRO A 259 1.35 -23.27 13.49
C PRO A 259 0.93 -22.02 14.26
N MET A 260 -0.36 -21.96 14.62
CA MET A 260 -0.85 -20.96 15.56
C MET A 260 -0.09 -21.09 16.90
N PRO A 261 0.44 -20.00 17.47
CA PRO A 261 1.03 -20.03 18.80
C PRO A 261 0.00 -20.40 19.87
N LYS A 262 0.47 -21.00 20.98
CA LYS A 262 -0.43 -21.49 22.04
C LYS A 262 -0.90 -20.37 22.96
N ALA A 263 -0.06 -19.36 23.14
CA ALA A 263 -0.36 -18.17 23.91
C ALA A 263 0.39 -16.97 23.31
N GLU A 264 -0.22 -15.79 23.34
CA GLU A 264 0.38 -14.55 22.88
C GLU A 264 0.07 -13.43 23.87
N GLY A 265 1.03 -12.55 24.15
CA GLY A 265 0.87 -11.45 25.09
C GLY A 265 1.50 -10.16 24.58
N THR A 266 0.91 -9.01 24.93
CA THR A 266 1.47 -7.69 24.60
C THR A 266 1.66 -6.88 25.88
N SER A 267 2.88 -6.35 26.07
CA SER A 267 3.22 -5.46 27.17
C SER A 267 3.64 -4.10 26.63
N LEU A 268 3.27 -3.02 27.32
CA LEU A 268 3.67 -1.66 26.99
C LEU A 268 4.51 -1.11 28.14
N LEU A 269 5.72 -0.66 27.83
CA LEU A 269 6.67 -0.11 28.80
C LEU A 269 6.91 1.36 28.49
N HIS A 270 6.97 2.20 29.52
CA HIS A 270 7.27 3.62 29.41
C HIS A 270 8.65 3.95 29.99
N PHE A 271 9.36 4.84 29.31
CA PHE A 271 10.71 5.31 29.60
C PHE A 271 10.75 6.85 29.62
N ALA A 272 11.77 7.42 30.26
CA ALA A 272 11.94 8.86 30.31
C ALA A 272 12.54 9.42 29.02
N THR A 273 13.41 8.65 28.36
CA THR A 273 14.06 9.06 27.10
C THR A 273 14.00 7.97 26.01
N ALA A 274 14.31 8.35 24.78
CA ALA A 274 14.44 7.41 23.68
C ALA A 274 15.62 6.46 23.90
N GLU A 275 16.73 6.96 24.44
CA GLU A 275 17.96 6.21 24.72
C GLU A 275 17.69 5.08 25.72
N GLU A 276 16.93 5.34 26.78
CA GLU A 276 16.53 4.31 27.74
C GLU A 276 15.68 3.22 27.10
N ALA A 277 14.71 3.60 26.26
CA ALA A 277 13.85 2.65 25.55
C ALA A 277 14.65 1.75 24.59
N PHE A 278 15.59 2.34 23.83
CA PHE A 278 16.44 1.60 22.89
C PHE A 278 17.52 0.76 23.61
N ALA A 279 18.07 1.24 24.73
CA ALA A 279 18.97 0.45 25.56
C ALA A 279 18.27 -0.80 26.12
N PHE A 280 17.02 -0.66 26.58
CA PHE A 280 16.22 -1.79 27.03
C PHE A 280 15.86 -2.75 25.87
N ALA A 281 15.51 -2.22 24.69
CA ALA A 281 15.26 -3.05 23.51
C ALA A 281 16.50 -3.86 23.11
N SER A 282 17.70 -3.25 23.15
CA SER A 282 18.98 -3.93 22.91
C SER A 282 19.21 -5.07 23.90
N GLU A 283 18.95 -4.86 25.19
CA GLU A 283 19.07 -5.91 26.21
C GLU A 283 18.12 -7.09 25.94
N LEU A 284 16.88 -6.81 25.52
CA LEU A 284 15.93 -7.86 25.14
C LEU A 284 16.42 -8.65 23.93
N LEU A 285 16.96 -7.97 22.92
CA LEU A 285 17.52 -8.60 21.73
C LEU A 285 18.68 -9.54 22.09
N GLU A 286 19.55 -9.14 23.01
CA GLU A 286 20.69 -9.94 23.49
C GLU A 286 20.26 -11.13 24.35
N ALA A 287 19.22 -10.97 25.16
CA ALA A 287 18.70 -12.03 26.00
C ALA A 287 17.90 -13.11 25.23
N GLY A 288 17.43 -12.77 24.03
CA GLY A 288 16.55 -13.59 23.21
C GLY A 288 15.40 -12.75 22.67
N PRO A 289 15.35 -12.49 21.35
CA PRO A 289 14.42 -11.52 20.78
C PRO A 289 12.95 -11.95 21.00
N PRO A 290 12.07 -11.02 21.40
CA PRO A 290 10.63 -11.27 21.40
C PRO A 290 10.11 -11.39 19.96
N MET A 291 8.81 -11.67 19.82
CA MET A 291 8.18 -11.81 18.50
C MET A 291 8.14 -10.50 17.72
N HIS A 292 7.86 -9.40 18.41
CA HIS A 292 7.82 -8.08 17.82
C HIS A 292 8.10 -7.00 18.87
N MET A 293 8.75 -5.91 18.46
CA MET A 293 8.84 -4.69 19.26
C MET A 293 8.53 -3.48 18.40
N LEU A 294 7.81 -2.53 18.97
CA LEU A 294 7.44 -1.26 18.35
C LEU A 294 7.67 -0.12 19.35
N TYR A 295 8.50 0.82 18.96
CA TYR A 295 8.74 2.05 19.70
C TYR A 295 7.75 3.14 19.28
N PHE A 296 7.35 3.97 20.24
CA PHE A 296 6.54 5.17 20.04
C PHE A 296 7.16 6.34 20.81
N ASP A 297 7.21 7.51 20.17
CA ASP A 297 7.59 8.76 20.84
C ASP A 297 6.39 9.40 21.60
N PRO A 298 6.66 10.34 22.53
CA PRO A 298 5.60 11.03 23.26
C PRO A 298 4.58 11.75 22.37
N HIS A 299 5.01 12.35 21.25
CA HIS A 299 4.10 13.07 20.35
C HIS A 299 3.13 12.13 19.65
N ARG A 300 3.56 10.92 19.27
CA ARG A 300 2.65 9.90 18.76
C ARG A 300 1.56 9.56 19.78
N MET A 301 1.92 9.40 21.06
CA MET A 301 0.95 9.13 22.13
C MET A 301 -0.02 10.30 22.32
N GLN A 302 0.48 11.53 22.28
CA GLN A 302 -0.33 12.75 22.35
C GLN A 302 -1.32 12.85 21.18
N THR A 303 -0.88 12.57 19.94
CA THR A 303 -1.74 12.54 18.76
C THR A 303 -2.88 11.54 18.93
N LEU A 304 -2.58 10.33 19.43
CA LEU A 304 -3.61 9.33 19.70
C LEU A 304 -4.59 9.79 20.79
N ASN A 305 -4.10 10.42 21.87
CA ASN A 305 -4.94 11.01 22.91
C ASN A 305 -5.92 12.04 22.36
N ARG A 306 -5.48 12.89 21.43
CA ARG A 306 -6.34 13.92 20.80
C ARG A 306 -7.45 13.34 19.94
N LEU A 307 -7.36 12.07 19.53
CA LEU A 307 -8.42 11.36 18.80
C LEU A 307 -9.48 10.76 19.73
N MET A 308 -9.25 10.78 21.04
CA MET A 308 -10.12 10.22 22.07
C MET A 308 -10.87 11.33 22.82
N PRO A 309 -12.07 11.04 23.38
CA PRO A 309 -12.82 12.03 24.17
C PRO A 309 -12.05 12.54 25.39
N GLN A 310 -11.19 11.71 25.96
CA GLN A 310 -10.32 12.03 27.09
C GLN A 310 -8.96 11.35 26.91
N PRO A 311 -7.86 11.94 27.41
CA PRO A 311 -6.54 11.32 27.37
C PRO A 311 -6.57 9.93 28.03
N PHE A 312 -6.00 8.94 27.34
CA PHE A 312 -6.01 7.53 27.75
C PHE A 312 -4.60 6.95 27.85
N LEU A 313 -3.69 7.35 26.95
CA LEU A 313 -2.30 6.92 26.93
C LEU A 313 -1.41 7.92 27.68
N ARG A 314 -0.36 7.41 28.33
CA ARG A 314 0.69 8.26 28.90
C ARG A 314 1.57 8.80 27.76
N GLU A 315 1.79 10.11 27.75
CA GLU A 315 2.67 10.79 26.79
C GLU A 315 4.15 10.58 27.19
N ALA A 316 4.69 9.42 26.84
CA ALA A 316 6.06 9.01 27.18
C ALA A 316 6.69 8.20 26.04
N HIS A 317 8.02 8.15 26.01
CA HIS A 317 8.74 7.20 25.17
C HIS A 317 8.33 5.80 25.57
N SER A 318 7.85 5.00 24.61
CA SER A 318 7.23 3.73 24.92
C SER A 318 7.69 2.61 24.02
N LEU A 319 7.85 1.42 24.59
CA LEU A 319 8.16 0.19 23.87
C LEU A 319 6.99 -0.80 24.04
N LEU A 320 6.34 -1.12 22.94
CA LEU A 320 5.34 -2.18 22.85
C LEU A 320 6.03 -3.48 22.47
N VAL A 321 5.91 -4.51 23.30
CA VAL A 321 6.59 -5.80 23.12
C VAL A 321 5.54 -6.89 22.99
N ARG A 322 5.59 -7.65 21.88
CA ARG A 322 4.78 -8.85 21.65
C ARG A 322 5.61 -10.08 21.97
N VAL A 323 5.08 -10.93 22.83
CA VAL A 323 5.67 -12.20 23.26
C VAL A 323 4.74 -13.36 22.93
N GLU A 324 5.31 -14.54 22.73
CA GLU A 324 4.58 -15.80 22.53
C GLU A 324 5.00 -16.83 23.59
N ASP A 325 4.16 -17.85 23.78
CA ASP A 325 4.41 -19.07 24.54
C ASP A 325 4.88 -18.84 25.99
N GLY A 326 4.31 -17.85 26.67
CA GLY A 326 4.47 -17.65 28.12
C GLY A 326 5.71 -16.87 28.55
N SER A 327 6.39 -16.17 27.63
CA SER A 327 7.58 -15.35 27.95
C SER A 327 7.27 -13.99 28.61
N GLY A 328 6.00 -13.63 28.79
CA GLY A 328 5.54 -12.38 29.42
C GLY A 328 6.09 -12.11 30.84
N PRO A 329 5.99 -13.04 31.80
CA PRO A 329 6.53 -12.83 33.15
C PRO A 329 8.05 -12.56 33.18
N THR A 330 8.79 -13.08 32.19
CA THR A 330 10.23 -12.81 32.06
C THR A 330 10.49 -11.39 31.60
N LEU A 331 9.67 -10.85 30.70
CA LEU A 331 9.75 -9.46 30.27
C LEU A 331 9.49 -8.49 31.43
N GLU A 332 8.44 -8.74 32.22
CA GLU A 332 8.07 -7.88 33.36
C GLU A 332 9.19 -7.83 34.42
N ARG A 333 9.79 -8.99 34.74
CA ARG A 333 10.94 -9.04 35.66
C ARG A 333 12.14 -8.25 35.15
N ARG A 334 12.42 -8.30 33.83
CA ARG A 334 13.53 -7.54 33.21
C ARG A 334 13.27 -6.04 33.18
N ALA A 335 12.02 -5.64 32.97
CA ALA A 335 11.62 -4.24 32.95
C ALA A 335 11.67 -3.57 34.34
N SER A 336 11.61 -4.37 35.41
CA SER A 336 11.64 -3.88 36.79
C SER A 336 12.86 -2.98 37.05
N GLY A 337 12.61 -1.75 37.49
CA GLY A 337 13.64 -0.75 37.78
C GLY A 337 14.25 -0.04 36.57
N LYS A 338 13.83 -0.38 35.33
CA LYS A 338 14.34 0.23 34.08
C LYS A 338 13.29 1.04 33.32
N GLY A 339 12.03 0.68 33.50
CA GLY A 339 10.89 1.39 32.94
C GLY A 339 9.64 1.13 33.78
N SER A 340 8.52 1.74 33.40
CA SER A 340 7.24 1.52 34.06
C SER A 340 6.28 0.75 33.15
N LEU A 341 5.70 -0.33 33.65
CA LEU A 341 4.72 -1.12 32.93
C LEU A 341 3.38 -0.38 32.89
N ALA A 342 2.83 -0.23 31.69
CA ALA A 342 1.50 0.34 31.51
C ALA A 342 0.40 -0.69 31.82
N PRO A 343 -0.83 -0.26 32.12
CA PRO A 343 -1.97 -1.16 32.19
C PRO A 343 -2.12 -2.00 30.91
N HIS A 344 -2.43 -3.30 31.05
CA HIS A 344 -2.52 -4.24 29.92
C HIS A 344 -3.40 -3.73 28.76
N HIS A 345 -4.51 -3.08 29.08
CA HIS A 345 -5.45 -2.57 28.08
C HIS A 345 -4.88 -1.42 27.23
N HIS A 346 -3.84 -0.69 27.69
CA HIS A 346 -3.14 0.30 26.87
C HIS A 346 -2.30 -0.38 25.77
N GLY A 347 -1.58 -1.44 26.14
CA GLY A 347 -0.81 -2.25 25.18
C GLY A 347 -1.72 -2.96 24.17
N ALA A 348 -2.85 -3.51 24.63
CA ALA A 348 -3.84 -4.12 23.75
C ALA A 348 -4.45 -3.10 22.75
N TYR A 349 -4.74 -1.88 23.22
CA TYR A 349 -5.18 -0.78 22.37
C TYR A 349 -4.15 -0.47 21.29
N LEU A 350 -2.89 -0.18 21.65
CA LEU A 350 -1.83 0.14 20.67
C LEU A 350 -1.56 -1.00 19.70
N TRP A 351 -1.63 -2.26 20.18
CA TRP A 351 -1.52 -3.41 19.30
C TRP A 351 -2.61 -3.41 18.23
N ARG A 352 -3.87 -3.12 18.58
CA ARG A 352 -4.94 -2.95 17.59
C ARG A 352 -4.67 -1.76 16.65
N GLU A 353 -4.30 -0.62 17.21
CA GLU A 353 -4.06 0.63 16.47
C GLU A 353 -2.95 0.53 15.43
N ARG A 354 -2.04 -0.45 15.54
CA ARG A 354 -0.99 -0.71 14.54
C ARG A 354 -1.53 -0.90 13.10
N PHE A 355 -2.80 -1.28 12.96
CA PHE A 355 -3.46 -1.45 11.66
C PHE A 355 -4.19 -0.20 11.16
N PHE A 356 -4.19 0.91 11.91
CA PHE A 356 -4.88 2.15 11.59
C PHE A 356 -3.96 3.39 11.70
N PRO A 357 -2.79 3.41 11.04
CA PRO A 357 -1.83 4.50 11.16
C PRO A 357 -2.33 5.86 10.60
N LEU A 358 -3.47 5.89 9.91
CA LEU A 358 -4.00 7.09 9.23
C LEU A 358 -5.16 7.78 9.95
N LYS A 359 -5.51 7.36 11.18
CA LYS A 359 -6.44 8.11 12.04
C LYS A 359 -6.03 9.56 12.32
N PRO A 360 -4.73 9.88 12.48
CA PRO A 360 -4.30 11.27 12.68
C PRO A 360 -4.76 12.26 11.60
N LYS A 361 -5.13 11.78 10.39
CA LYS A 361 -5.72 12.63 9.35
C LYS A 361 -6.97 13.41 9.81
N ARG A 362 -7.68 12.95 10.83
CA ARG A 362 -8.82 13.67 11.43
C ARG A 362 -8.42 14.95 12.18
N LEU A 363 -7.15 15.09 12.55
CA LEU A 363 -6.61 16.27 13.23
C LEU A 363 -5.95 17.26 12.25
N GLY A 364 -5.53 16.77 11.09
CA GLY A 364 -5.05 17.58 9.96
C GLY A 364 -5.17 16.74 8.69
N PRO A 365 -5.98 17.13 7.69
CA PRO A 365 -6.45 16.23 6.63
C PRO A 365 -5.37 15.77 5.63
N GLY A 366 -4.10 16.02 5.91
CA GLY A 366 -2.94 15.38 5.30
C GLY A 366 -1.96 14.88 6.35
N VAL A 367 -1.30 13.77 6.03
CA VAL A 367 -0.15 13.26 6.78
C VAL A 367 0.96 13.09 5.76
N LEU A 368 2.14 13.64 6.06
CA LEU A 368 3.37 13.41 5.31
C LEU A 368 4.43 12.86 6.25
N GLY A 369 5.46 12.25 5.70
CA GLY A 369 6.52 11.68 6.53
C GLY A 369 7.68 11.09 5.76
N SER A 370 8.62 10.57 6.53
CA SER A 370 9.84 9.91 6.08
C SER A 370 9.93 8.53 6.71
N GLU A 371 10.40 7.55 5.94
CA GLU A 371 10.60 6.17 6.39
C GLU A 371 11.99 5.68 6.01
N LEU A 372 12.74 5.17 6.98
CA LEU A 372 14.09 4.64 6.80
C LEU A 372 14.29 3.34 7.59
N ILE A 373 15.04 2.42 7.01
CA ILE A 373 15.72 1.36 7.76
C ILE A 373 17.04 1.93 8.27
N VAL A 374 17.28 1.85 9.57
CA VAL A 374 18.50 2.32 10.23
C VAL A 374 19.02 1.23 11.15
N ASP A 375 20.33 1.22 11.40
CA ASP A 375 20.89 0.39 12.47
C ASP A 375 20.39 0.91 13.83
N GLU A 376 20.09 0.00 14.75
CA GLU A 376 19.51 0.32 16.06
C GLU A 376 20.31 1.41 16.81
N GLY A 377 21.64 1.29 16.80
CA GLY A 377 22.53 2.25 17.47
C GLY A 377 22.56 3.65 16.86
N ALA A 378 22.05 3.83 15.64
CA ALA A 378 21.96 5.13 14.96
C ALA A 378 20.52 5.70 14.96
N ALA A 379 19.53 4.93 15.44
CA ALA A 379 18.13 5.28 15.31
C ALA A 379 17.76 6.58 16.02
N THR A 380 18.20 6.77 17.27
CA THR A 380 17.91 7.96 18.06
C THR A 380 18.46 9.22 17.39
N ALA A 381 19.69 9.18 16.89
CA ALA A 381 20.31 10.30 16.17
C ALA A 381 19.53 10.70 14.91
N VAL A 382 18.99 9.72 14.16
CA VAL A 382 18.14 9.98 12.99
C VAL A 382 16.82 10.65 13.42
N PHE A 383 16.19 10.16 14.48
CA PHE A 383 14.92 10.71 14.98
C PHE A 383 15.08 12.12 15.53
N GLU A 384 16.19 12.40 16.22
CA GLU A 384 16.54 13.75 16.67
C GLU A 384 16.76 14.71 15.51
N GLU A 385 17.43 14.28 14.44
CA GLU A 385 17.64 15.11 13.26
C GLU A 385 16.32 15.42 12.54
N TRP A 386 15.44 14.43 12.41
CA TRP A 386 14.09 14.64 11.90
C TRP A 386 13.31 15.63 12.75
N ARG A 387 13.36 15.48 14.08
CA ARG A 387 12.73 16.40 15.03
C ARG A 387 13.23 17.83 14.85
N ARG A 388 14.54 18.02 14.81
CA ARG A 388 15.18 19.32 14.61
C ARG A 388 14.79 19.98 13.28
N ILE A 389 14.60 19.20 12.21
CA ILE A 389 14.15 19.74 10.92
C ILE A 389 12.68 20.19 11.00
N ALA A 390 11.80 19.36 11.56
CA ALA A 390 10.38 19.64 11.67
C ALA A 390 10.07 20.80 12.64
N ASP A 391 10.76 20.88 13.79
CA ASP A 391 10.59 21.96 14.76
C ASP A 391 10.93 23.33 14.16
N ARG A 392 11.99 23.39 13.33
CA ARG A 392 12.35 24.61 12.59
C ARG A 392 11.28 24.99 11.56
N ALA A 393 10.54 24.02 11.04
CA ALA A 393 9.41 24.22 10.15
C ALA A 393 8.10 24.59 10.88
N GLY A 394 8.09 24.57 12.22
CA GLY A 394 6.88 24.78 13.02
C GLY A 394 5.92 23.58 12.98
N LEU A 395 6.44 22.41 12.65
CA LEU A 395 5.70 21.15 12.59
C LEU A 395 5.96 20.33 13.85
N VAL A 396 5.00 19.50 14.24
CA VAL A 396 5.15 18.54 15.33
C VAL A 396 5.31 17.15 14.71
N PRO A 397 6.54 16.63 14.61
CA PRO A 397 6.75 15.28 14.13
C PRO A 397 6.41 14.26 15.21
N GLU A 398 5.85 13.14 14.79
CA GLU A 398 5.62 11.95 15.60
C GLU A 398 6.44 10.80 15.01
N THR A 399 7.05 9.98 15.87
CA THR A 399 7.95 8.91 15.42
C THR A 399 7.57 7.57 16.03
N GLU A 400 7.56 6.55 15.19
CA GLU A 400 7.44 5.16 15.58
C GLU A 400 8.50 4.31 14.89
N ALA A 401 8.90 3.20 15.52
CA ALA A 401 9.92 2.34 14.95
C ALA A 401 9.66 0.85 15.20
N HIS A 402 9.57 0.08 14.12
CA HIS A 402 9.50 -1.37 14.20
C HIS A 402 10.90 -1.96 14.28
N PHE A 403 11.16 -2.80 15.28
CA PHE A 403 12.42 -3.54 15.36
C PHE A 403 12.43 -4.69 14.35
N LEU A 404 13.57 -4.88 13.69
CA LEU A 404 13.79 -5.84 12.61
C LEU A 404 14.94 -6.80 12.96
N ASP A 405 15.08 -7.85 12.16
CA ASP A 405 16.23 -8.76 12.26
C ASP A 405 17.56 -8.04 11.97
N GLY A 406 18.63 -8.51 12.60
CA GLY A 406 19.99 -7.98 12.40
C GLY A 406 20.25 -6.63 13.06
N ARG A 407 19.61 -6.34 14.21
CA ARG A 407 19.78 -5.10 15.00
C ARG A 407 19.49 -3.82 14.21
N ARG A 408 18.40 -3.85 13.44
CA ARG A 408 17.91 -2.71 12.65
C ARG A 408 16.51 -2.32 13.09
N VAL A 409 16.12 -1.09 12.78
CA VAL A 409 14.74 -0.63 12.96
C VAL A 409 14.23 0.02 11.68
N LEU A 410 12.95 -0.20 11.37
CA LEU A 410 12.21 0.58 10.39
C LEU A 410 11.56 1.76 11.13
N GLY A 411 12.19 2.93 11.03
CA GLY A 411 11.68 4.17 11.60
C GLY A 411 10.75 4.90 10.64
N LEU A 412 9.60 5.32 11.14
CA LEU A 412 8.63 6.16 10.45
C LEU A 412 8.45 7.45 11.27
N CYS A 413 8.67 8.59 10.62
CA CYS A 413 8.44 9.91 11.20
C CYS A 413 7.39 10.64 10.36
N THR A 414 6.23 10.93 10.95
CA THR A 414 5.12 11.61 10.28
C THR A 414 4.82 12.95 10.92
N PHE A 415 4.12 13.82 10.19
CA PHE A 415 3.58 15.08 10.72
C PHE A 415 2.29 15.45 9.98
N LEU A 416 1.44 16.21 10.67
CA LEU A 416 0.17 16.69 10.13
C LEU A 416 0.37 17.86 9.16
N THR A 417 -0.45 17.89 8.12
CA THR A 417 -0.49 18.94 7.10
C THR A 417 -1.91 19.07 6.53
N ASP A 418 -2.12 19.94 5.55
CA ASP A 418 -3.43 20.19 4.94
C ASP A 418 -3.33 20.29 3.41
N PRO A 419 -3.81 19.30 2.65
CA PRO A 419 -3.73 19.29 1.18
C PRO A 419 -4.59 20.38 0.52
N ARG A 420 -5.55 20.99 1.24
CA ARG A 420 -6.34 22.14 0.74
C ARG A 420 -5.45 23.38 0.56
N GLN A 421 -4.36 23.45 1.32
CA GLN A 421 -3.37 24.52 1.25
C GLN A 421 -2.27 24.13 0.27
N SER A 422 -2.60 24.07 -1.03
CA SER A 422 -1.76 23.45 -2.07
C SER A 422 -0.29 23.90 -2.09
N GLY A 423 -0.02 25.19 -1.87
CA GLY A 423 1.35 25.73 -1.78
C GLY A 423 2.11 25.23 -0.55
N VAL A 424 1.47 25.27 0.62
CA VAL A 424 2.04 24.80 1.90
C VAL A 424 2.29 23.29 1.83
N TYR A 425 1.29 22.53 1.34
CA TYR A 425 1.40 21.09 1.18
C TYR A 425 2.55 20.69 0.26
N ALA A 426 2.77 21.42 -0.86
CA ALA A 426 3.90 21.18 -1.74
C ALA A 426 5.26 21.43 -1.06
N VAL A 427 5.39 22.50 -0.26
CA VAL A 427 6.60 22.77 0.53
C VAL A 427 6.83 21.65 1.56
N HIS A 428 5.79 21.22 2.26
CA HIS A 428 5.86 20.11 3.20
C HIS A 428 6.24 18.77 2.54
N SER A 429 5.80 18.50 1.31
CA SER A 429 6.22 17.31 0.56
C SER A 429 7.72 17.33 0.27
N VAL A 430 8.29 18.48 -0.10
CA VAL A 430 9.74 18.63 -0.31
C VAL A 430 10.50 18.52 1.01
N LEU A 431 9.94 19.06 2.10
CA LEU A 431 10.51 18.93 3.44
C LEU A 431 10.59 17.45 3.89
N ALA A 432 9.58 16.64 3.61
CA ALA A 432 9.62 15.20 3.90
C ALA A 432 10.75 14.50 3.13
N VAL A 433 10.97 14.84 1.85
CA VAL A 433 12.13 14.33 1.09
C VAL A 433 13.46 14.80 1.71
N HIS A 434 13.51 16.05 2.20
CA HIS A 434 14.69 16.59 2.89
C HIS A 434 15.00 15.84 4.19
N MET A 435 13.97 15.54 4.99
CA MET A 435 14.10 14.73 6.20
C MET A 435 14.64 13.33 5.87
N THR A 436 14.11 12.66 4.84
CA THR A 436 14.62 11.36 4.40
C THR A 436 16.11 11.45 4.02
N MET A 437 16.50 12.46 3.23
CA MET A 437 17.90 12.65 2.85
C MET A 437 18.82 12.97 4.04
N ALA A 438 18.32 13.68 5.05
CA ALA A 438 19.07 13.94 6.27
C ALA A 438 19.35 12.64 7.05
N GLY A 439 18.33 11.79 7.22
CA GLY A 439 18.50 10.48 7.86
C GLY A 439 19.43 9.54 7.08
N VAL A 440 19.42 9.60 5.74
CA VAL A 440 20.38 8.85 4.90
C VAL A 440 21.83 9.25 5.17
N ARG A 441 22.11 10.53 5.43
CA ARG A 441 23.47 11.00 5.77
C ARG A 441 23.96 10.47 7.11
N LEU A 442 23.05 10.04 7.98
CA LEU A 442 23.33 9.43 9.27
C LEU A 442 23.35 7.88 9.20
N GLY A 443 23.42 7.32 7.99
CA GLY A 443 23.53 5.87 7.77
C GLY A 443 22.20 5.15 7.50
N GLY A 444 21.07 5.88 7.48
CA GLY A 444 19.79 5.30 7.12
C GLY A 444 19.65 4.93 5.64
N ARG A 445 18.73 4.01 5.35
CA ARG A 445 18.41 3.56 4.00
C ARG A 445 16.91 3.69 3.74
N PRO A 446 16.49 4.27 2.60
CA PRO A 446 15.10 4.26 2.16
C PRO A 446 14.44 2.89 2.31
N TYR A 447 13.28 2.82 2.96
CA TYR A 447 12.50 1.58 2.98
C TYR A 447 11.90 1.29 1.60
N GLY A 448 11.35 2.31 0.94
CA GLY A 448 10.74 2.30 -0.38
C GLY A 448 11.39 3.27 -1.37
N THR A 449 11.11 3.18 -2.67
CA THR A 449 11.65 4.11 -3.68
C THR A 449 10.55 5.02 -4.24
N GLY A 450 9.56 4.45 -4.94
CA GLY A 450 8.48 5.19 -5.60
C GLY A 450 8.96 6.35 -6.46
N ILE A 451 8.22 7.46 -6.41
CA ILE A 451 8.57 8.74 -7.04
C ILE A 451 9.50 9.51 -6.10
N TRP A 452 9.09 9.70 -4.84
CA TRP A 452 9.71 10.63 -3.90
C TRP A 452 11.13 10.27 -3.48
N GLN A 453 11.47 8.98 -3.47
CA GLN A 453 12.78 8.49 -3.04
C GLN A 453 13.64 8.00 -4.21
N THR A 454 13.23 8.23 -5.46
CA THR A 454 14.02 7.92 -6.68
C THR A 454 15.47 8.45 -6.63
N PRO A 455 15.75 9.69 -6.16
CA PRO A 455 17.13 10.19 -6.09
C PRO A 455 18.02 9.40 -5.10
N MET A 456 17.41 8.66 -4.18
CA MET A 456 18.06 7.91 -3.11
C MET A 456 18.14 6.39 -3.41
N MET A 457 17.88 5.97 -4.66
CA MET A 457 17.92 4.56 -5.05
C MET A 457 19.26 3.89 -4.70
N ALA A 458 20.39 4.57 -4.93
CA ALA A 458 21.72 4.04 -4.58
C ALA A 458 21.90 3.91 -3.06
N ALA A 459 21.35 4.83 -2.26
CA ALA A 459 21.36 4.73 -0.80
C ALA A 459 20.50 3.56 -0.29
N ARG A 460 19.40 3.24 -0.98
CA ARG A 460 18.53 2.09 -0.66
C ARG A 460 19.23 0.76 -0.85
N PHE A 461 19.75 0.54 -2.06
CA PHE A 461 20.22 -0.78 -2.49
C PHE A 461 21.74 -0.96 -2.38
N GLY A 462 22.50 0.12 -2.28
CA GLY A 462 23.93 0.13 -2.58
C GLY A 462 24.18 0.38 -4.07
N GLU A 463 25.36 0.92 -4.41
CA GLU A 463 25.68 1.32 -5.78
C GLU A 463 25.70 0.13 -6.76
N GLU A 464 26.34 -0.97 -6.36
CA GLU A 464 26.48 -2.17 -7.19
C GLU A 464 25.11 -2.77 -7.53
N GLU A 465 24.26 -2.93 -6.53
CA GLU A 465 22.92 -3.48 -6.70
C GLU A 465 22.02 -2.53 -7.50
N ALA A 466 22.08 -1.23 -7.25
CA ALA A 466 21.33 -0.25 -8.04
C ALA A 466 21.73 -0.30 -9.54
N LEU A 467 23.02 -0.47 -9.84
CA LEU A 467 23.51 -0.66 -11.21
C LEU A 467 23.07 -2.01 -11.80
N ARG A 468 23.07 -3.08 -11.00
CA ARG A 468 22.54 -4.39 -11.42
C ARG A 468 21.06 -4.29 -11.80
N LEU A 469 20.24 -3.66 -10.96
CA LEU A 469 18.80 -3.46 -11.21
C LEU A 469 18.56 -2.62 -12.48
N ARG A 470 19.36 -1.58 -12.74
CA ARG A 470 19.27 -0.78 -13.98
C ARG A 470 19.59 -1.63 -15.21
N ARG A 471 20.63 -2.47 -15.14
CA ARG A 471 21.00 -3.39 -16.23
C ARG A 471 19.90 -4.42 -16.49
N GLU A 472 19.33 -5.00 -15.43
CA GLU A 472 18.20 -5.92 -15.54
C GLU A 472 16.96 -5.25 -16.14
N LYS A 473 16.67 -4.00 -15.77
CA LYS A 473 15.57 -3.23 -16.37
C LYS A 473 15.76 -3.06 -17.89
N LEU A 474 16.93 -2.62 -18.32
CA LEU A 474 17.24 -2.44 -19.75
C LEU A 474 17.19 -3.77 -20.52
N ARG A 475 17.62 -4.86 -19.90
CA ARG A 475 17.63 -6.20 -20.52
C ARG A 475 16.22 -6.77 -20.69
N ARG A 476 15.37 -6.64 -19.68
CA ARG A 476 14.03 -7.26 -19.65
C ARG A 476 12.94 -6.39 -20.29
N ASP A 477 13.11 -5.07 -20.23
CA ASP A 477 12.15 -4.09 -20.75
C ASP A 477 12.91 -2.99 -21.53
N PRO A 478 13.46 -3.32 -22.71
CA PRO A 478 14.26 -2.36 -23.49
C PRO A 478 13.43 -1.17 -24.00
N LYS A 479 12.11 -1.32 -24.14
CA LYS A 479 11.19 -0.21 -24.45
C LYS A 479 10.89 0.68 -23.22
N GLY A 480 11.15 0.19 -22.01
CA GLY A 480 10.89 0.90 -20.76
C GLY A 480 9.40 1.18 -20.52
N LEU A 481 8.54 0.21 -20.81
CA LEU A 481 7.07 0.34 -20.74
C LEU A 481 6.47 -0.13 -19.42
N LEU A 482 7.16 -0.98 -18.66
CA LEU A 482 6.65 -1.47 -17.38
C LEU A 482 6.98 -0.50 -16.23
N ASN A 483 5.94 0.02 -15.57
CA ASN A 483 5.98 1.01 -14.49
C ASN A 483 6.91 2.23 -14.69
N PRO A 484 6.89 2.93 -15.84
CA PRO A 484 7.88 3.97 -16.14
C PRO A 484 7.65 5.29 -15.41
N GLY A 485 8.71 6.11 -15.35
CA GLY A 485 8.66 7.49 -14.85
C GLY A 485 8.84 7.64 -13.34
N LYS A 486 9.29 6.57 -12.68
CA LYS A 486 9.62 6.49 -11.25
C LYS A 486 10.70 5.43 -11.01
N PHE A 487 11.09 5.20 -9.74
CA PHE A 487 12.05 4.20 -9.28
C PHE A 487 13.49 4.38 -9.79
N PHE A 488 13.72 4.23 -11.10
CA PHE A 488 15.05 4.39 -11.72
C PHE A 488 15.32 5.84 -12.16
N ALA A 489 14.29 6.55 -12.59
CA ALA A 489 14.35 7.93 -13.03
C ALA A 489 12.94 8.54 -13.05
N ILE A 490 12.82 9.76 -12.55
CA ILE A 490 11.59 10.54 -12.69
C ILE A 490 11.49 11.01 -14.15
N ARG A 491 10.32 10.80 -14.77
CA ARG A 491 9.98 11.37 -16.07
C ARG A 491 8.81 12.34 -15.91
N SER A 492 8.95 13.51 -16.53
CA SER A 492 8.02 14.63 -16.38
C SER A 492 7.79 15.34 -17.72
N ARG A 493 6.73 16.15 -17.78
CA ARG A 493 6.45 17.06 -18.90
C ARG A 493 7.55 18.13 -19.04
N TYR A 494 7.54 18.87 -20.15
CA TYR A 494 8.47 19.99 -20.44
C TYR A 494 9.95 19.59 -20.42
N ALA A 495 10.38 18.79 -21.40
CA ALA A 495 11.78 18.35 -21.58
C ALA A 495 12.41 17.66 -20.35
N ASN A 496 11.57 17.11 -19.46
CA ASN A 496 11.98 16.41 -18.25
C ASN A 496 12.77 17.24 -17.22
N LEU A 497 12.51 18.55 -17.10
CA LEU A 497 13.21 19.44 -16.15
C LEU A 497 13.15 18.94 -14.70
N LEU A 498 11.99 18.48 -14.22
CA LEU A 498 11.87 17.91 -12.87
C LEU A 498 12.71 16.63 -12.74
N GLY A 499 12.71 15.78 -13.76
CA GLY A 499 13.51 14.56 -13.76
C GLY A 499 15.02 14.85 -13.70
N LEU A 500 15.49 15.91 -14.38
CA LEU A 500 16.87 16.38 -14.29
C LEU A 500 17.20 16.91 -12.89
N ALA A 501 16.36 17.78 -12.34
CA ALA A 501 16.54 18.32 -10.98
C ALA A 501 16.54 17.21 -9.91
N MET A 502 15.83 16.11 -10.17
CA MET A 502 15.73 14.95 -9.28
C MET A 502 16.73 13.83 -9.61
N THR A 503 17.71 14.08 -10.47
CA THR A 503 18.87 13.18 -10.58
C THR A 503 19.67 13.21 -9.26
N PRO A 504 20.29 12.09 -8.84
CA PRO A 504 21.03 12.04 -7.58
C PRO A 504 22.03 13.19 -7.36
N PRO A 505 22.91 13.58 -8.31
CA PRO A 505 23.87 14.67 -8.08
C PRO A 505 23.18 16.04 -7.92
N LEU A 506 22.20 16.36 -8.77
CA LEU A 506 21.51 17.65 -8.74
C LEU A 506 20.57 17.77 -7.53
N ALA A 507 19.86 16.69 -7.19
CA ALA A 507 19.02 16.64 -5.99
C ALA A 507 19.86 16.85 -4.73
N ASN A 508 21.02 16.18 -4.63
CA ASN A 508 21.95 16.35 -3.51
C ASN A 508 22.48 17.78 -3.39
N VAL A 509 22.91 18.39 -4.49
CA VAL A 509 23.42 19.77 -4.49
C VAL A 509 22.30 20.75 -4.16
N GLY A 510 21.16 20.66 -4.84
CA GLY A 510 20.01 21.54 -4.63
C GLY A 510 19.51 21.49 -3.18
N LEU A 511 19.38 20.30 -2.59
CA LEU A 511 18.96 20.18 -1.20
C LEU A 511 20.06 20.53 -0.19
N ARG A 512 21.35 20.50 -0.53
CA ARG A 512 22.41 21.04 0.33
C ARG A 512 22.39 22.57 0.37
N LEU A 513 22.15 23.21 -0.78
CA LEU A 513 22.09 24.67 -0.88
C LEU A 513 20.78 25.24 -0.31
N LEU A 514 19.64 24.66 -0.68
CA LEU A 514 18.31 25.15 -0.31
C LEU A 514 17.74 24.49 0.94
N GLY A 515 18.19 23.29 1.30
CA GLY A 515 17.68 22.53 2.44
C GLY A 515 17.71 23.27 3.78
N PRO A 516 18.80 24.00 4.12
CA PRO A 516 18.82 24.82 5.33
C PRO A 516 17.74 25.90 5.38
N LEU A 517 17.28 26.40 4.23
CA LEU A 517 16.23 27.43 4.11
C LEU A 517 14.82 26.84 4.08
N LEU A 518 14.66 25.56 3.69
CA LEU A 518 13.35 24.90 3.55
C LEU A 518 12.51 24.94 4.84
N PRO A 519 13.04 24.64 6.04
CA PRO A 519 12.25 24.76 7.27
C PRO A 519 11.76 26.18 7.51
N SER A 520 12.59 27.19 7.28
CA SER A 520 12.19 28.60 7.44
C SER A 520 11.07 28.97 6.46
N LEU A 521 11.18 28.54 5.20
CA LEU A 521 10.14 28.75 4.18
C LEU A 521 8.83 28.03 4.55
N ALA A 522 8.92 26.78 5.01
CA ALA A 522 7.78 26.01 5.51
C ALA A 522 7.11 26.76 6.67
N ARG A 523 7.88 27.24 7.65
CA ARG A 523 7.36 28.01 8.79
C ARG A 523 6.70 29.32 8.39
N MET A 524 7.27 30.05 7.43
CA MET A 524 6.69 31.30 6.92
C MET A 524 5.35 31.08 6.21
N THR A 525 5.17 29.91 5.60
CA THR A 525 3.96 29.56 4.85
C THR A 525 2.98 28.72 5.67
N TYR A 526 3.41 28.22 6.83
CA TYR A 526 2.64 27.33 7.68
C TYR A 526 1.31 27.97 8.08
N ARG A 527 0.24 27.20 7.92
CA ARG A 527 -1.04 27.51 8.55
C ARG A 527 -1.55 26.23 9.22
N PRO A 528 -2.03 26.33 10.47
CA PRO A 528 -2.57 25.16 11.15
C PRO A 528 -3.74 24.59 10.34
N PRO A 529 -3.93 23.25 10.33
CA PRO A 529 -5.10 22.64 9.73
C PRO A 529 -6.39 23.25 10.30
N SER A 530 -7.33 23.63 9.43
CA SER A 530 -8.61 24.21 9.86
C SER A 530 -9.68 23.15 10.07
N ALA A 531 -10.61 23.42 11.00
CA ALA A 531 -11.75 22.56 11.32
C ALA A 531 -12.61 22.25 10.09
N HIS A 532 -13.26 21.08 10.13
CA HIS A 532 -14.03 20.54 9.03
C HIS A 532 -15.50 20.97 9.13
N GLY A 533 -16.15 21.15 7.98
CA GLY A 533 -17.54 21.58 7.87
C GLY A 533 -18.54 20.47 8.24
N THR A 534 -19.47 20.16 7.34
CA THR A 534 -20.40 19.04 7.50
C THR A 534 -19.66 17.69 7.60
N VAL A 535 -20.34 16.65 8.11
CA VAL A 535 -19.78 15.29 8.20
C VAL A 535 -19.29 14.77 6.85
N LEU A 536 -20.03 15.07 5.78
CA LEU A 536 -19.67 14.74 4.40
C LEU A 536 -18.39 15.45 3.96
N GLU A 537 -18.29 16.77 4.18
CA GLU A 537 -17.09 17.55 3.83
C GLU A 537 -15.87 17.06 4.58
N ALA A 538 -15.99 16.84 5.89
CA ALA A 538 -14.92 16.28 6.72
C ALA A 538 -14.44 14.94 6.18
N SER A 539 -15.36 13.99 6.00
CA SER A 539 -15.05 12.64 5.54
C SER A 539 -14.40 12.64 4.15
N ALA A 540 -14.85 13.51 3.23
CA ALA A 540 -14.31 13.60 1.89
C ALA A 540 -12.84 14.05 1.86
N ILE A 541 -12.42 14.90 2.80
CA ILE A 541 -11.06 15.44 2.88
C ILE A 541 -10.15 14.53 3.73
N GLU A 542 -10.68 13.96 4.81
CA GLU A 542 -9.94 13.08 5.73
C GLU A 542 -9.73 11.67 5.15
N CYS A 543 -10.49 11.27 4.12
CA CYS A 543 -10.33 9.98 3.45
C CYS A 543 -8.90 9.76 2.95
N SER A 544 -8.21 8.74 3.46
CA SER A 544 -6.87 8.41 2.98
C SER A 544 -6.85 7.71 1.61
N SER A 545 -8.01 7.39 1.05
CA SER A 545 -8.15 6.68 -0.23
C SER A 545 -7.41 5.33 -0.31
N CYS A 546 -7.12 4.74 0.86
CA CYS A 546 -6.29 3.54 1.04
C CYS A 546 -6.86 2.26 0.44
N GLY A 547 -8.16 2.24 0.09
CA GLY A 547 -8.81 1.06 -0.48
C GLY A 547 -9.17 -0.04 0.52
N ALA A 548 -8.99 0.17 1.83
CA ALA A 548 -9.40 -0.79 2.86
C ALA A 548 -10.90 -1.16 2.78
N CYS A 549 -11.74 -0.22 2.31
CA CYS A 549 -13.18 -0.45 2.11
C CYS A 549 -13.52 -1.38 0.94
N VAL A 550 -12.63 -1.56 -0.04
CA VAL A 550 -12.90 -2.32 -1.28
C VAL A 550 -13.14 -3.81 -0.99
N PRO A 551 -12.23 -4.55 -0.31
CA PRO A 551 -12.40 -5.99 -0.10
C PRO A 551 -13.57 -6.37 0.80
N VAL A 552 -14.11 -5.43 1.59
CA VAL A 552 -15.24 -5.68 2.51
C VAL A 552 -16.57 -5.14 1.98
N CYS A 553 -16.62 -4.60 0.75
CA CYS A 553 -17.82 -3.96 0.20
C CYS A 553 -18.65 -4.96 -0.62
N PRO A 554 -19.86 -5.34 -0.16
CA PRO A 554 -20.75 -6.22 -0.91
C PRO A 554 -21.13 -5.67 -2.30
N ALA A 555 -21.36 -4.36 -2.38
CA ALA A 555 -21.71 -3.72 -3.63
C ALA A 555 -20.57 -3.80 -4.66
N TYR A 556 -19.31 -3.70 -4.22
CA TYR A 556 -18.16 -3.90 -5.09
C TYR A 556 -18.08 -5.35 -5.57
N MET A 557 -18.36 -6.33 -4.71
CA MET A 557 -18.38 -7.74 -5.13
C MET A 557 -19.44 -8.02 -6.20
N ALA A 558 -20.61 -7.37 -6.11
CA ALA A 558 -21.69 -7.54 -7.08
C ALA A 558 -21.47 -6.75 -8.39
N THR A 559 -20.80 -5.59 -8.34
CA THR A 559 -20.71 -4.67 -9.50
C THR A 559 -19.33 -4.58 -10.14
N GLY A 560 -18.28 -4.96 -9.42
CA GLY A 560 -16.87 -4.70 -9.76
C GLY A 560 -16.47 -3.22 -9.74
N SER A 561 -17.40 -2.28 -9.52
CA SER A 561 -17.13 -0.84 -9.59
C SER A 561 -16.65 -0.29 -8.28
N GLU A 562 -15.49 0.37 -8.28
CA GLU A 562 -14.99 1.05 -7.09
C GLU A 562 -15.83 2.29 -6.70
N LEU A 563 -16.69 2.81 -7.59
CA LEU A 563 -17.54 3.97 -7.28
C LEU A 563 -18.54 3.71 -6.15
N VAL A 564 -18.96 2.47 -5.98
CA VAL A 564 -19.91 2.08 -4.92
C VAL A 564 -19.22 1.92 -3.56
N THR A 565 -17.89 1.87 -3.53
CA THR A 565 -17.09 1.69 -2.32
C THR A 565 -16.97 2.99 -1.55
N GLY A 566 -16.54 2.92 -0.29
CA GLY A 566 -16.41 4.12 0.54
C GLY A 566 -15.46 5.18 -0.01
N ARG A 567 -14.31 4.78 -0.55
CA ARG A 567 -13.40 5.73 -1.20
C ARG A 567 -13.99 6.32 -2.48
N GLY A 568 -14.75 5.54 -3.25
CA GLY A 568 -15.42 5.99 -4.47
C GLY A 568 -16.47 7.06 -4.16
N LYS A 569 -17.34 6.78 -3.18
CA LYS A 569 -18.36 7.72 -2.70
C LYS A 569 -17.75 9.01 -2.15
N LEU A 570 -16.69 8.94 -1.36
CA LEU A 570 -16.04 10.13 -0.82
C LEU A 570 -15.28 10.93 -1.89
N GLN A 571 -14.75 10.28 -2.92
CA GLN A 571 -14.23 10.99 -4.09
C GLN A 571 -15.34 11.70 -4.87
N LEU A 572 -16.48 11.04 -5.08
CA LEU A 572 -17.67 11.64 -5.68
C LEU A 572 -18.13 12.86 -4.87
N ALA A 573 -18.21 12.73 -3.54
CA ALA A 573 -18.52 13.84 -2.64
C ALA A 573 -17.53 15.00 -2.83
N SER A 574 -16.22 14.72 -2.83
CA SER A 574 -15.19 15.73 -3.10
C SER A 574 -15.38 16.41 -4.45
N LYS A 575 -15.75 15.69 -5.52
CA LYS A 575 -16.06 16.28 -6.84
C LYS A 575 -17.26 17.22 -6.77
N LEU A 576 -18.36 16.78 -6.18
CA LEU A 576 -19.60 17.56 -6.09
C LEU A 576 -19.42 18.82 -5.25
N LEU A 577 -18.78 18.70 -4.08
CA LEU A 577 -18.50 19.81 -3.17
C LEU A 577 -17.53 20.84 -3.76
N SER A 578 -16.59 20.40 -4.61
CA SER A 578 -15.66 21.30 -5.33
C SER A 578 -16.24 21.88 -6.63
N GLY A 579 -17.52 21.60 -6.95
CA GLY A 579 -18.17 22.08 -8.17
C GLY A 579 -17.65 21.43 -9.45
N ARG A 580 -16.84 20.37 -9.37
CA ARG A 580 -16.34 19.64 -10.55
C ARG A 580 -17.50 18.90 -11.24
N PRO A 581 -17.49 18.81 -12.58
CA PRO A 581 -18.54 18.10 -13.31
C PRO A 581 -18.55 16.61 -12.97
N VAL A 582 -19.75 16.05 -12.87
CA VAL A 582 -20.01 14.64 -12.59
C VAL A 582 -21.15 14.21 -13.51
N ARG A 583 -20.99 13.04 -14.14
CA ARG A 583 -22.03 12.45 -14.99
C ARG A 583 -23.12 11.83 -14.11
N PRO A 584 -24.41 11.93 -14.46
CA PRO A 584 -25.50 11.37 -13.64
C PRO A 584 -25.28 9.89 -13.28
N GLU A 585 -24.80 9.08 -14.22
CA GLU A 585 -24.52 7.65 -14.03
C GLU A 585 -23.40 7.39 -12.99
N ASP A 586 -22.39 8.26 -12.92
CA ASP A 586 -21.34 8.16 -11.91
C ASP A 586 -21.89 8.59 -10.53
N ALA A 587 -22.71 9.65 -10.50
CA ALA A 587 -23.33 10.14 -9.27
C ALA A 587 -24.28 9.10 -8.67
N HIS A 588 -25.09 8.46 -9.52
CA HIS A 588 -26.06 7.44 -9.14
C HIS A 588 -25.44 6.17 -8.55
N ALA A 589 -24.14 5.92 -8.77
CA ALA A 589 -23.44 4.77 -8.20
C ALA A 589 -23.49 4.75 -6.66
N MET A 590 -23.61 5.92 -6.01
CA MET A 590 -23.68 5.98 -4.56
C MET A 590 -24.93 5.30 -3.98
N PHE A 591 -26.03 5.19 -4.77
CA PHE A 591 -27.29 4.55 -4.35
C PHE A 591 -27.19 3.03 -4.38
N LEU A 592 -26.12 2.47 -4.97
CA LEU A 592 -25.87 1.04 -5.04
C LEU A 592 -25.17 0.59 -3.77
N CYS A 593 -25.79 0.83 -2.62
CA CYS A 593 -25.24 0.56 -1.32
C CYS A 593 -26.31 0.05 -0.37
N ILE A 594 -25.97 -1.00 0.40
CA ILE A 594 -26.87 -1.61 1.36
C ILE A 594 -26.66 -1.10 2.80
N HIS A 595 -25.91 -0.01 2.97
CA HIS A 595 -25.58 0.63 4.26
C HIS A 595 -25.09 -0.30 5.40
N CYS A 596 -24.46 -1.43 5.08
CA CYS A 596 -24.01 -2.43 6.06
C CYS A 596 -22.90 -2.00 7.05
N GLY A 597 -22.29 -0.82 6.88
CA GLY A 597 -21.23 -0.31 7.76
C GLY A 597 -19.89 -1.08 7.73
N ALA A 598 -19.71 -2.10 6.89
CA ALA A 598 -18.46 -2.88 6.82
C ALA A 598 -17.23 -1.99 6.50
N CYS A 599 -17.39 -1.04 5.57
CA CYS A 599 -16.34 -0.10 5.21
C CYS A 599 -15.91 0.84 6.35
N GLU A 600 -16.81 1.14 7.29
CA GLU A 600 -16.56 2.02 8.43
C GLU A 600 -15.62 1.35 9.43
N ARG A 601 -15.85 0.05 9.70
CA ARG A 601 -15.06 -0.75 10.63
C ARG A 601 -13.61 -0.98 10.19
N VAL A 602 -13.36 -1.03 8.89
CA VAL A 602 -11.99 -1.17 8.34
C VAL A 602 -11.38 0.17 7.93
N CYS A 603 -12.06 1.29 8.17
CA CYS A 603 -11.60 2.60 7.73
C CYS A 603 -10.33 3.00 8.46
N GLN A 604 -9.24 3.21 7.71
CA GLN A 604 -7.94 3.61 8.26
C GLN A 604 -7.97 4.91 9.04
N SER A 605 -8.92 5.79 8.72
CA SER A 605 -9.13 7.05 9.42
C SER A 605 -10.31 7.04 10.39
N GLU A 606 -11.04 5.91 10.55
CA GLU A 606 -12.25 5.82 11.37
C GLU A 606 -13.28 6.93 11.11
N LEU A 607 -13.60 7.12 9.84
CA LEU A 607 -14.58 8.11 9.41
C LEU A 607 -16.00 7.61 9.64
N PRO A 608 -16.97 8.48 9.99
CA PRO A 608 -18.40 8.13 10.11
C PRO A 608 -19.04 7.99 8.73
N LEU A 609 -18.64 6.94 8.01
CA LEU A 609 -18.93 6.70 6.60
C LEU A 609 -20.43 6.56 6.33
N VAL A 610 -21.19 5.84 7.17
CA VAL A 610 -22.63 5.65 6.93
C VAL A 610 -23.35 6.99 6.97
N LYS A 611 -23.06 7.83 7.97
CA LYS A 611 -23.65 9.16 8.08
C LYS A 611 -23.25 10.07 6.91
N ALA A 612 -21.97 10.05 6.52
CA ALA A 612 -21.50 10.81 5.36
C ALA A 612 -22.23 10.36 4.08
N TYR A 613 -22.53 9.07 3.92
CA TYR A 613 -23.25 8.59 2.75
C TYR A 613 -24.68 9.12 2.72
N GLU A 614 -25.44 9.09 3.82
CA GLU A 614 -26.79 9.67 3.89
C GLU A 614 -26.83 11.11 3.38
N ASP A 615 -25.88 11.93 3.83
CA ASP A 615 -25.74 13.32 3.42
C ASP A 615 -25.41 13.44 1.91
N LEU A 616 -24.59 12.52 1.39
CA LEU A 616 -24.30 12.42 -0.04
C LEU A 616 -25.53 11.99 -0.86
N GLU A 617 -26.36 11.08 -0.34
CA GLU A 617 -27.60 10.64 -1.00
C GLU A 617 -28.58 11.79 -1.16
N ALA A 618 -28.75 12.59 -0.11
CA ALA A 618 -29.57 13.79 -0.17
C ALA A 618 -29.05 14.79 -1.21
N LEU A 619 -27.73 15.03 -1.23
CA LEU A 619 -27.08 15.93 -2.19
C LEU A 619 -27.27 15.45 -3.64
N VAL A 620 -27.06 14.15 -3.90
CA VAL A 620 -27.19 13.57 -5.25
C VAL A 620 -28.66 13.52 -5.67
N ALA A 621 -29.57 13.14 -4.78
CA ALA A 621 -31.01 13.11 -5.06
C ALA A 621 -31.54 14.50 -5.45
N GLY A 622 -31.11 15.56 -4.73
CA GLY A 622 -31.51 16.93 -5.05
C GLY A 622 -30.99 17.44 -6.39
N ARG A 623 -29.84 16.93 -6.87
CA ARG A 623 -29.19 17.41 -8.10
C ARG A 623 -29.45 16.54 -9.34
N PHE A 624 -29.58 15.23 -9.18
CA PHE A 624 -29.66 14.26 -10.27
C PHE A 624 -30.86 13.31 -10.16
N GLY A 625 -31.72 13.48 -9.14
CA GLY A 625 -32.81 12.56 -8.86
C GLY A 625 -32.35 11.20 -8.32
N VAL A 626 -33.32 10.35 -7.99
CA VAL A 626 -33.08 9.00 -7.46
C VAL A 626 -33.30 7.96 -8.57
N PRO A 627 -32.32 7.10 -8.86
CA PRO A 627 -32.38 6.12 -9.95
C PRO A 627 -33.08 4.82 -9.54
N ARG A 628 -34.40 4.85 -9.31
CA ARG A 628 -35.16 3.71 -8.75
C ARG A 628 -34.93 2.38 -9.48
N GLU A 629 -35.06 2.38 -10.81
CA GLU A 629 -34.84 1.16 -11.62
C GLU A 629 -33.45 0.55 -11.43
N ARG A 630 -32.42 1.39 -11.29
CA ARG A 630 -31.04 0.93 -11.08
C ARG A 630 -30.84 0.36 -9.68
N ILE A 631 -31.52 0.92 -8.69
CA ILE A 631 -31.52 0.41 -7.31
C ILE A 631 -32.17 -0.98 -7.28
N ASP A 632 -33.32 -1.13 -7.95
CA ASP A 632 -34.05 -2.41 -8.01
C ASP A 632 -33.21 -3.49 -8.72
N ALA A 633 -32.59 -3.15 -9.85
CA ALA A 633 -31.68 -4.04 -10.58
C ALA A 633 -30.46 -4.44 -9.73
N PHE A 634 -29.89 -3.50 -8.97
CA PHE A 634 -28.78 -3.78 -8.07
C PHE A 634 -29.20 -4.71 -6.92
N ALA A 635 -30.37 -4.49 -6.31
CA ALA A 635 -30.88 -5.34 -5.25
C ALA A 635 -31.04 -6.79 -5.73
N ALA A 636 -31.58 -6.99 -6.93
CA ALA A 636 -31.67 -8.31 -7.56
C ALA A 636 -30.28 -8.95 -7.79
N ALA A 637 -29.34 -8.20 -8.37
CA ALA A 637 -27.98 -8.68 -8.63
C ALA A 637 -27.24 -9.09 -7.34
N VAL A 638 -27.40 -8.34 -6.25
CA VAL A 638 -26.80 -8.68 -4.95
C VAL A 638 -27.37 -9.99 -4.40
N GLN A 639 -28.69 -10.22 -4.50
CA GLN A 639 -29.32 -11.46 -4.05
C GLN A 639 -28.80 -12.69 -4.81
N GLU A 640 -28.44 -12.51 -6.09
CA GLU A 640 -27.91 -13.56 -6.95
C GLU A 640 -26.39 -13.79 -6.81
N SER A 641 -25.64 -12.82 -6.29
CA SER A 641 -24.18 -12.88 -6.18
C SER A 641 -23.70 -14.00 -5.24
N LYS A 642 -22.92 -14.93 -5.79
CA LYS A 642 -22.28 -16.01 -5.02
C LYS A 642 -21.21 -15.47 -4.09
N GLU A 643 -20.42 -14.50 -4.56
CA GLU A 643 -19.37 -13.83 -3.79
C GLU A 643 -19.94 -13.13 -2.57
N TYR A 644 -21.10 -12.46 -2.72
CA TYR A 644 -21.78 -11.84 -1.61
C TYR A 644 -22.24 -12.87 -0.55
N ARG A 645 -22.83 -13.99 -0.98
CA ARG A 645 -23.25 -15.06 -0.05
C ARG A 645 -22.06 -15.68 0.69
N GLN A 646 -20.92 -15.85 0.02
CA GLN A 646 -19.69 -16.32 0.65
C GLN A 646 -19.18 -15.31 1.69
N LEU A 647 -19.20 -14.02 1.36
CA LEU A 647 -18.80 -12.95 2.28
C LEU A 647 -19.70 -12.90 3.53
N LEU A 648 -21.00 -13.12 3.38
CA LEU A 648 -21.93 -13.25 4.51
C LEU A 648 -21.56 -14.42 5.43
N GLY A 649 -21.23 -15.58 4.85
CA GLY A 649 -20.85 -16.78 5.61
C GLY A 649 -19.51 -16.64 6.34
N ALA A 650 -18.54 -15.93 5.76
CA ALA A 650 -17.22 -15.71 6.35
C ALA A 650 -17.18 -14.57 7.40
N GLY A 651 -18.22 -13.73 7.45
CA GLY A 651 -18.20 -12.47 8.17
C GLY A 651 -17.61 -11.35 7.32
N MET A 652 -18.36 -10.26 7.11
CA MET A 652 -17.95 -9.18 6.19
C MET A 652 -16.69 -8.43 6.62
N VAL A 653 -16.35 -8.47 7.91
CA VAL A 653 -15.23 -7.74 8.51
C VAL A 653 -14.38 -8.75 9.27
N PRO A 654 -13.08 -8.86 8.96
CA PRO A 654 -12.18 -9.76 9.67
C PRO A 654 -12.13 -9.43 11.16
N GLU A 655 -11.95 -10.46 11.99
CA GLU A 655 -11.97 -10.32 13.45
C GLU A 655 -11.02 -9.24 13.99
N ALA A 656 -9.85 -9.10 13.36
CA ALA A 656 -8.83 -8.12 13.71
C ALA A 656 -9.28 -6.65 13.60
N PHE A 657 -10.40 -6.36 12.95
CA PHE A 657 -10.93 -5.00 12.74
C PHE A 657 -12.15 -4.66 13.61
N TYR A 658 -12.67 -5.58 14.45
CA TYR A 658 -13.74 -5.20 15.40
C TYR A 658 -13.19 -4.26 16.48
N THR A 659 -13.98 -3.24 16.83
CA THR A 659 -13.55 -2.18 17.75
C THR A 659 -13.92 -2.50 19.20
N TYR A 660 -13.24 -1.87 20.16
CA TYR A 660 -13.58 -1.99 21.59
C TYR A 660 -15.01 -1.52 21.90
N LYS A 661 -15.58 -0.64 21.05
CA LYS A 661 -16.96 -0.15 21.19
C LYS A 661 -18.01 -1.24 20.97
N GLU A 662 -17.67 -2.32 20.29
CA GLU A 662 -18.63 -3.38 19.91
C GLU A 662 -18.74 -4.48 20.98
N GLY A 663 -18.08 -4.35 22.14
CA GLY A 663 -18.28 -5.21 23.31
C GLY A 663 -17.90 -6.70 23.12
N ARG A 664 -17.44 -7.09 21.93
CA ARG A 664 -16.84 -8.40 21.68
C ARG A 664 -15.40 -8.35 22.15
N SER A 665 -15.22 -8.42 23.46
CA SER A 665 -14.02 -8.99 24.04
C SER A 665 -13.96 -10.44 23.58
N GLY A 666 -13.31 -10.70 22.44
CA GLY A 666 -12.69 -11.99 22.22
C GLY A 666 -11.79 -12.22 23.44
N GLY A 667 -12.14 -13.23 24.24
CA GLY A 667 -11.47 -13.55 25.48
C GLY A 667 -9.96 -13.59 25.26
N VAL A 668 -9.25 -12.82 26.08
CA VAL A 668 -7.81 -12.93 26.27
C VAL A 668 -7.50 -14.23 26.98
#